data_AF-A0ABD3NYT9-F1
#
_entry.id   AF-A0ABD3NYT9-F1
#
_cell.length_a   1.000
_cell.length_b   1.000
_cell.length_c   1.000
_cell.angle_alpha   90.00
_cell.angle_beta   90.00
_cell.angle_gamma   90.00
#
_symmetry.space_group_name_H-M   'P 1'
#
loop_
_entity.id
_entity.type
_entity.pdbx_description
1 polymer ?
#
loop_
_entity_poly.entity_id
_entity_poly.type
_entity_poly.pdbx_seq_one_letter_code
_entity_poly.pdbx_strand_id
1 'polypeptide(L)'
;MDFSTAREILGRLGLRPGLGLGFFDIALLFTALSLLAPPLYWLYRYRKSIRKRVEEIEKIRRVRVVRNKNSASKKRRRVICMELDPAFVESNPGWKVMSLGEYLGQLEPEKRSGLNDLFLQKELELAIGDLLLKTLGRTYGAALLPILGAASVAASIGKISNRISKFLHKCILTPDDDIDDIEDESGDRRRDHDRADAAVDRMSLDVSLMEVVSLINAYQKATTPSDDTSRVVTPLEYLSRGENDAGDLAYDAGDGGFPDAFDMDDFRKHVATMEGRILERSESYDPDDRSYPPPTPIHQRLLPDLCLGRGDLKCTHTKREGVEHRLLCVLLNKLCHNYHKLSAGVEAKDCFAVTCAGERCLFPEELIAALVRCGHKVEVCPRSIVTNFGMQLCVKDEDGSFAYVPTALFLRTGIDRTADGKATYFAAPHGGMDVNISGPIVGGGARPAWLQFYVSIAGLCCFHPDEDVDAPWQAKTSLADIYPHDDALRAVRMCAIVSVTFNRIATEFHLPFGGYGILGMCNDSSTIVDFALRGRTNAYPLLSTGRYLNHIVSYFVKLMDELSERSASVSNLRPVIDDILCLIKGTSRLPSDLHISPATLIDTARRHGATYGTPVFQNTKDAKAILSEMADSARKYLE
;
A
#
# COMPACT_ATOMS: atom_id res chain seq x y z
N MET A 1 6.74 -43.90 43.85
CA MET A 1 5.57 -43.79 44.75
C MET A 1 5.28 -45.19 45.25
N ASP A 2 5.19 -45.40 46.57
CA ASP A 2 4.87 -46.70 47.19
C ASP A 2 3.39 -47.06 46.91
N PHE A 3 3.11 -48.36 46.71
CA PHE A 3 1.80 -48.94 46.48
C PHE A 3 0.75 -48.53 47.54
N SER A 4 1.18 -48.29 48.78
CA SER A 4 0.34 -47.82 49.88
C SER A 4 -0.23 -46.43 49.59
N THR A 5 0.59 -45.52 49.07
CA THR A 5 0.22 -44.14 48.75
C THR A 5 -0.74 -44.09 47.55
N ALA A 6 -0.52 -44.94 46.55
CA ALA A 6 -1.41 -45.04 45.40
C ALA A 6 -2.83 -45.51 45.80
N ARG A 7 -2.92 -46.42 46.77
CA ARG A 7 -4.20 -46.95 47.28
C ARG A 7 -4.99 -45.90 48.05
N GLU A 8 -4.30 -45.03 48.81
CA GLU A 8 -4.93 -43.93 49.54
C GLU A 8 -5.50 -42.86 48.60
N ILE A 9 -4.77 -42.50 47.54
CA ILE A 9 -5.24 -41.53 46.53
C ILE A 9 -6.49 -42.05 45.81
N LEU A 10 -6.50 -43.33 45.41
CA LEU A 10 -7.65 -43.96 44.75
C LEU A 10 -8.88 -44.04 45.68
N GLY A 11 -8.67 -44.28 46.98
CA GLY A 11 -9.72 -44.25 47.99
C GLY A 11 -10.37 -42.87 48.13
N ARG A 12 -9.57 -41.79 48.08
CA ARG A 12 -10.08 -40.40 48.15
C ARG A 12 -10.85 -39.97 46.90
N LEU A 13 -10.63 -40.62 45.76
CA LEU A 13 -11.36 -40.37 44.50
C LEU A 13 -12.68 -41.17 44.39
N GLY A 14 -13.05 -41.95 45.40
CA GLY A 14 -14.36 -42.64 45.46
C GLY A 14 -14.46 -43.89 44.56
N LEU A 15 -13.35 -44.36 43.99
CA LEU A 15 -13.33 -45.57 43.17
C LEU A 15 -13.37 -46.81 44.07
N ARG A 16 -14.52 -47.51 44.10
CA ARG A 16 -14.71 -48.70 44.94
C ARG A 16 -13.86 -49.88 44.46
N PRO A 17 -13.30 -50.73 45.35
CA PRO A 17 -12.32 -51.78 45.00
C PRO A 17 -12.88 -53.00 44.23
N GLY A 18 -14.08 -52.92 43.66
CA GLY A 18 -14.79 -54.06 43.05
C GLY A 18 -14.75 -54.10 41.52
N LEU A 19 -14.24 -53.06 40.86
CA LEU A 19 -13.99 -53.08 39.42
C LEU A 19 -12.55 -53.56 39.22
N GLY A 20 -12.41 -54.76 38.65
CA GLY A 20 -11.14 -55.43 38.38
C GLY A 20 -10.28 -54.69 37.35
N LEU A 21 -9.86 -53.48 37.68
CA LEU A 21 -8.84 -52.73 36.96
C LEU A 21 -7.52 -53.44 37.23
N GLY A 22 -7.00 -54.11 36.21
CA GLY A 22 -5.72 -54.80 36.30
C GLY A 22 -4.60 -53.79 36.54
N PHE A 23 -3.43 -54.27 36.98
CA PHE A 23 -2.21 -53.45 37.08
C PHE A 23 -1.95 -52.62 35.81
N PHE A 24 -2.36 -53.16 34.65
CA PHE A 24 -2.31 -52.50 33.35
C PHE A 24 -3.18 -51.23 33.26
N ASP A 25 -4.38 -51.23 33.82
CA ASP A 25 -5.27 -50.08 33.78
C ASP A 25 -4.79 -48.94 34.69
N ILE A 26 -4.17 -49.30 35.82
CA ILE A 26 -3.52 -48.32 36.72
C ILE A 26 -2.30 -47.72 36.02
N ALA A 27 -1.47 -48.53 35.35
CA ALA A 27 -0.34 -48.04 34.57
C ALA A 27 -0.78 -47.14 33.40
N LEU A 28 -1.88 -47.49 32.71
CA LEU A 28 -2.46 -46.70 31.64
C LEU A 28 -2.98 -45.34 32.16
N LEU A 29 -3.67 -45.33 33.30
CA LEU A 29 -4.15 -44.11 33.94
C LEU A 29 -3.00 -43.20 34.37
N PHE A 30 -1.95 -43.76 34.98
CA PHE A 30 -0.75 -42.99 35.35
C PHE A 30 -0.04 -42.45 34.11
N THR A 31 0.06 -43.23 33.04
CA THR A 31 0.67 -42.78 31.77
C THR A 31 -0.15 -41.66 31.14
N ALA A 32 -1.48 -41.78 31.11
CA ALA A 32 -2.38 -40.73 30.62
C ALA A 32 -2.29 -39.46 31.47
N LEU A 33 -2.27 -39.56 32.81
CA LEU A 33 -2.06 -38.43 33.71
C LEU A 33 -0.68 -37.80 33.52
N SER A 34 0.36 -38.59 33.30
CA SER A 34 1.73 -38.11 33.05
C SER A 34 1.85 -37.36 31.72
N LEU A 35 1.13 -37.80 30.69
CA LEU A 35 1.07 -37.16 29.38
C LEU A 35 0.19 -35.91 29.37
N LEU A 36 -0.89 -35.88 30.15
CA LEU A 36 -1.84 -34.75 30.20
C LEU A 36 -1.48 -33.68 31.24
N ALA A 37 -0.72 -34.02 32.29
CA ALA A 37 -0.34 -33.06 33.33
C ALA A 37 0.50 -31.88 32.80
N PRO A 38 1.53 -32.06 31.94
CA PRO A 38 2.29 -30.93 31.40
C PRO A 38 1.44 -29.99 30.52
N PRO A 39 0.62 -30.47 29.57
CA PRO A 39 -0.32 -29.62 28.83
C PRO A 39 -1.30 -28.87 29.72
N LEU A 40 -1.92 -29.54 30.70
CA LEU A 40 -2.89 -28.91 31.62
C LEU A 40 -2.21 -27.88 32.54
N TYR A 41 -1.00 -28.16 33.01
CA TYR A 41 -0.20 -27.22 33.78
C TYR A 41 0.19 -25.99 32.94
N TRP A 42 0.55 -26.20 31.67
CA TRP A 42 0.83 -25.11 30.73
C TRP A 42 -0.43 -24.27 30.47
N LEU A 43 -1.58 -24.90 30.27
CA LEU A 43 -2.88 -24.25 30.10
C LEU A 43 -3.27 -23.43 31.35
N TYR A 44 -3.01 -23.97 32.54
CA TYR A 44 -3.22 -23.28 33.80
C TYR A 44 -2.28 -22.08 33.98
N ARG A 45 -0.97 -22.22 33.70
CA ARG A 45 -0.02 -21.10 33.73
C ARG A 45 -0.38 -20.03 32.71
N TYR A 46 -0.81 -20.44 31.52
CA TYR A 46 -1.28 -19.55 30.48
C TYR A 46 -2.53 -18.77 30.92
N ARG A 47 -3.54 -19.47 31.47
CA ARG A 47 -4.76 -18.83 32.02
C ARG A 47 -4.45 -17.89 33.19
N LYS A 48 -3.53 -18.27 34.09
CA LYS A 48 -3.08 -17.41 35.21
C LYS A 48 -2.31 -16.19 34.70
N SER A 49 -1.46 -16.36 33.69
CA SER A 49 -0.74 -15.26 33.01
C SER A 49 -1.72 -14.29 32.34
N ILE A 50 -2.76 -14.80 31.66
CA ILE A 50 -3.83 -14.00 31.07
C ILE A 50 -4.57 -13.22 32.17
N ARG A 51 -5.05 -13.86 33.25
CA ARG A 51 -5.75 -13.17 34.34
C ARG A 51 -4.91 -12.05 34.96
N LYS A 52 -3.62 -12.33 35.24
CA LYS A 52 -2.70 -11.32 35.77
C LYS A 52 -2.54 -10.15 34.80
N ARG A 53 -2.37 -10.43 33.50
CA ARG A 53 -2.30 -9.38 32.47
C ARG A 53 -3.61 -8.61 32.34
N VAL A 54 -4.77 -9.26 32.47
CA VAL A 54 -6.09 -8.60 32.45
C VAL A 54 -6.25 -7.68 33.66
N GLU A 55 -5.91 -8.11 34.88
CA GLU A 55 -5.93 -7.26 36.07
C GLU A 55 -4.93 -6.08 35.97
N GLU A 56 -3.75 -6.32 35.39
CA GLU A 56 -2.79 -5.27 35.07
C GLU A 56 -3.39 -4.28 34.04
N ILE A 57 -4.02 -4.77 32.95
CA ILE A 57 -4.72 -3.96 31.93
C ILE A 57 -5.89 -3.16 32.54
N GLU A 58 -6.63 -3.74 33.49
CA GLU A 58 -7.73 -3.05 34.19
C GLU A 58 -7.25 -1.94 35.12
N LYS A 59 -6.09 -2.11 35.78
CA LYS A 59 -5.44 -1.02 36.52
C LYS A 59 -4.88 0.05 35.59
N ILE A 60 -4.38 -0.35 34.41
CA ILE A 60 -3.83 0.51 33.35
C ILE A 60 -4.90 1.41 32.70
N ARG A 61 -6.18 0.98 32.67
CA ARG A 61 -7.33 1.77 32.16
C ARG A 61 -7.52 3.17 32.78
N ARG A 62 -6.78 3.52 33.84
CA ARG A 62 -6.91 4.80 34.57
C ARG A 62 -6.06 5.95 34.02
N VAL A 63 -5.08 5.70 33.15
CA VAL A 63 -4.25 6.79 32.58
C VAL A 63 -4.98 7.40 31.39
N ARG A 64 -5.24 8.71 31.46
CA ARG A 64 -5.86 9.47 30.36
C ARG A 64 -4.85 10.45 29.81
N VAL A 65 -4.73 10.48 28.49
CA VAL A 65 -3.98 11.50 27.77
C VAL A 65 -4.96 12.59 27.36
N VAL A 66 -4.55 13.84 27.54
CA VAL A 66 -5.28 15.03 27.08
C VAL A 66 -4.44 15.74 26.03
N ARG A 67 -5.12 16.49 25.16
CA ARG A 67 -4.49 17.29 24.12
C ARG A 67 -4.39 18.74 24.59
N ASN A 68 -3.17 19.22 24.83
CA ASN A 68 -2.86 20.60 25.16
C ASN A 68 -2.41 21.35 23.90
N LYS A 69 -3.34 22.05 23.24
CA LYS A 69 -3.07 22.77 21.99
C LYS A 69 -2.02 23.89 22.14
N ASN A 70 -1.87 24.43 23.34
CA ASN A 70 -0.92 25.49 23.63
C ASN A 70 0.53 25.00 23.76
N SER A 71 0.76 23.68 23.88
CA SER A 71 2.12 23.13 23.98
C SER A 71 2.86 23.01 22.64
N ALA A 72 2.17 23.19 21.51
CA ALA A 72 2.70 23.01 20.15
C ALA A 72 3.91 23.91 19.81
N SER A 73 4.12 24.99 20.57
CA SER A 73 5.25 25.92 20.40
C SER A 73 6.60 25.35 20.86
N LYS A 74 6.62 24.23 21.58
CA LYS A 74 7.86 23.61 22.07
C LYS A 74 8.53 22.81 20.95
N LYS A 75 9.51 23.43 20.26
CA LYS A 75 10.30 22.86 19.14
C LYS A 75 10.90 21.45 19.40
N ARG A 76 11.02 21.01 20.66
CA ARG A 76 11.80 19.83 21.09
C ARG A 76 11.06 18.49 21.08
N ARG A 77 9.79 18.42 20.62
CA ARG A 77 8.99 17.16 20.56
C ARG A 77 8.61 16.70 19.14
N ARG A 78 9.19 17.31 18.11
CA ARG A 78 8.81 17.10 16.70
C ARG A 78 9.38 15.81 16.12
N VAL A 79 8.56 15.08 15.36
CA VAL A 79 9.00 13.91 14.61
C VAL A 79 9.45 14.38 13.24
N ILE A 80 10.75 14.62 13.05
CA ILE A 80 11.28 15.24 11.82
C ILE A 80 10.79 14.52 10.55
N CYS A 81 10.76 13.18 10.54
CA CYS A 81 10.32 12.42 9.36
C CYS A 81 8.83 12.59 9.02
N MET A 82 8.01 13.06 9.95
CA MET A 82 6.58 13.29 9.76
C MET A 82 6.20 14.77 9.84
N GLU A 83 7.19 15.67 9.92
CA GLU A 83 6.94 17.11 9.82
C GLU A 83 6.64 17.51 8.38
N LEU A 84 5.66 18.41 8.24
CA LEU A 84 5.37 19.06 6.96
C LEU A 84 6.45 20.09 6.64
N ASP A 85 6.77 20.26 5.36
CA ASP A 85 7.65 21.36 4.93
C ASP A 85 6.96 22.70 5.21
N PRO A 86 7.59 23.64 5.95
CA PRO A 86 6.96 24.93 6.25
C PRO A 86 6.51 25.69 5.00
N ALA A 87 7.26 25.61 3.89
CA ALA A 87 6.88 26.25 2.63
C ALA A 87 5.63 25.62 1.99
N PHE A 88 5.42 24.31 2.18
CA PHE A 88 4.18 23.66 1.77
C PHE A 88 2.98 24.17 2.60
N VAL A 89 3.13 24.30 3.91
CA VAL A 89 2.06 24.82 4.78
C VAL A 89 1.75 26.29 4.43
N GLU A 90 2.78 27.12 4.24
CA GLU A 90 2.62 28.54 3.89
C GLU A 90 1.95 28.75 2.53
N SER A 91 2.24 27.89 1.55
CA SER A 91 1.61 27.96 0.21
C SER A 91 0.18 27.43 0.17
N ASN A 92 -0.32 26.83 1.25
CA ASN A 92 -1.66 26.24 1.33
C ASN A 92 -2.47 26.77 2.54
N PRO A 93 -2.62 28.10 2.72
CA PRO A 93 -3.22 28.68 3.93
C PRO A 93 -4.71 28.36 4.10
N GLY A 94 -5.39 27.98 3.03
CA GLY A 94 -6.80 27.54 3.07
C GLY A 94 -7.00 26.12 3.63
N TRP A 95 -5.90 25.39 3.90
CA TRP A 95 -5.94 24.01 4.36
C TRP A 95 -5.51 23.91 5.82
N LYS A 96 -6.38 23.34 6.65
CA LYS A 96 -6.05 23.01 8.04
C LYS A 96 -5.23 21.73 8.06
N VAL A 97 -3.92 21.84 7.92
CA VAL A 97 -2.99 20.71 8.00
C VAL A 97 -2.26 20.70 9.33
N MET A 98 -1.98 19.51 9.85
CA MET A 98 -1.23 19.27 11.06
C MET A 98 -0.28 18.10 10.81
N SER A 99 0.99 18.26 11.18
CA SER A 99 1.92 17.14 11.10
C SER A 99 1.59 16.10 12.19
N LEU A 100 1.87 14.82 11.96
CA LEU A 100 1.65 13.83 13.01
C LEU A 100 2.57 14.13 14.22
N GLY A 101 3.77 14.63 13.97
CA GLY A 101 4.69 15.08 15.03
C GLY A 101 4.12 16.23 15.87
N GLU A 102 3.47 17.20 15.24
CA GLU A 102 2.81 18.33 15.91
C GLU A 102 1.65 17.84 16.80
N TYR A 103 0.78 16.98 16.27
CA TYR A 103 -0.31 16.40 17.06
C TYR A 103 0.24 15.65 18.29
N LEU A 104 1.25 14.81 18.11
CA LEU A 104 1.87 14.04 19.19
C LEU A 104 2.54 14.94 20.24
N GLY A 105 3.10 16.07 19.82
CA GLY A 105 3.66 17.08 20.72
C GLY A 105 2.61 17.80 21.58
N GLN A 106 1.33 17.73 21.20
CA GLN A 106 0.20 18.27 21.96
C GLN A 106 -0.31 17.30 23.04
N LEU A 107 0.17 16.05 23.07
CA LEU A 107 -0.32 15.05 24.01
C LEU A 107 0.42 15.15 25.36
N GLU A 108 -0.34 15.20 26.45
CA GLU A 108 0.18 15.14 27.81
C GLU A 108 -0.73 14.30 28.73
N PRO A 109 -0.20 13.70 29.81
CA PRO A 109 -1.04 12.99 30.77
C PRO A 109 -1.98 13.95 31.51
N GLU A 110 -3.25 13.58 31.67
CA GLU A 110 -4.25 14.37 32.42
C GLU A 110 -3.84 14.60 33.88
N LYS A 111 -3.12 13.64 34.48
CA LYS A 111 -2.58 13.73 35.84
C LYS A 111 -1.14 13.23 35.85
N ARG A 112 -0.20 14.08 36.28
CA ARG A 112 1.18 13.69 36.62
C ARG A 112 1.22 12.95 37.96
N SER A 113 0.58 11.80 38.06
CA SER A 113 0.85 10.88 39.18
C SER A 113 2.08 10.07 38.83
N GLY A 114 3.08 10.00 39.72
CA GLY A 114 4.38 9.33 39.52
C GLY A 114 4.34 7.80 39.30
N LEU A 115 3.26 7.26 38.75
CA LEU A 115 3.05 5.87 38.42
C LEU A 115 3.31 5.62 36.93
N ASN A 116 4.57 5.25 36.68
CA ASN A 116 5.08 4.38 35.62
C ASN A 116 4.71 4.71 34.18
N ASP A 117 5.31 5.76 33.65
CA ASP A 117 6.03 5.83 32.36
C ASP A 117 6.04 4.53 31.52
N LEU A 118 6.62 3.45 32.07
CA LEU A 118 6.70 2.14 31.42
C LEU A 118 5.33 1.53 31.02
N PHE A 119 4.24 1.89 31.72
CA PHE A 119 2.90 1.41 31.43
C PHE A 119 2.21 2.20 30.33
N LEU A 120 2.36 3.53 30.30
CA LEU A 120 1.83 4.35 29.20
C LEU A 120 2.48 3.90 27.88
N GLN A 121 3.78 3.64 27.92
CA GLN A 121 4.52 3.10 26.78
C GLN A 121 3.89 1.79 26.26
N LYS A 122 3.62 0.82 27.14
CA LYS A 122 3.01 -0.47 26.75
C LYS A 122 1.59 -0.33 26.21
N GLU A 123 0.82 0.62 26.73
CA GLU A 123 -0.56 0.80 26.28
C GLU A 123 -0.62 1.46 24.91
N LEU A 124 0.24 2.44 24.70
CA LEU A 124 0.44 3.09 23.41
C LEU A 124 0.96 2.09 22.37
N GLU A 125 1.78 1.13 22.82
CA GLU A 125 2.24 -0.01 22.04
C GLU A 125 1.07 -0.85 21.51
N LEU A 126 0.11 -1.14 22.40
CA LEU A 126 -1.08 -1.92 22.05
C LEU A 126 -2.04 -1.13 21.16
N ALA A 127 -2.22 0.17 21.42
CA ALA A 127 -3.12 1.02 20.63
C ALA A 127 -2.60 1.25 19.21
N ILE A 128 -1.29 1.49 19.04
CA ILE A 128 -0.67 1.59 17.71
C ILE A 128 -0.68 0.25 17.01
N GLY A 129 -0.40 -0.83 17.74
CA GLY A 129 -0.53 -2.18 17.21
C GLY A 129 -1.93 -2.42 16.64
N ASP A 130 -2.97 -2.13 17.42
CA ASP A 130 -4.37 -2.26 16.99
C ASP A 130 -4.72 -1.33 15.81
N LEU A 131 -4.22 -0.09 15.80
CA LEU A 131 -4.42 0.84 14.69
C LEU A 131 -3.79 0.31 13.40
N LEU A 132 -2.53 -0.14 13.46
CA LEU A 132 -1.85 -0.72 12.30
C LEU A 132 -2.64 -1.93 11.77
N LEU A 133 -3.18 -2.76 12.66
CA LEU A 133 -4.00 -3.92 12.28
C LEU A 133 -5.34 -3.56 11.65
N LYS A 134 -6.00 -2.52 12.14
CA LYS A 134 -7.27 -2.04 11.57
C LYS A 134 -7.05 -1.36 10.22
N THR A 135 -6.02 -0.53 10.11
CA THR A 135 -5.81 0.35 8.95
C THR A 135 -5.22 -0.40 7.75
N LEU A 136 -4.27 -1.30 8.01
CA LEU A 136 -3.73 -2.19 6.98
C LEU A 136 -4.73 -3.35 6.70
N GLY A 137 -5.91 -3.36 7.33
CA GLY A 137 -6.87 -4.45 7.26
C GLY A 137 -6.37 -5.72 7.96
N ARG A 138 -7.27 -6.67 8.26
CA ARG A 138 -6.86 -7.95 8.83
C ARG A 138 -5.84 -8.69 7.96
N THR A 139 -5.87 -8.47 6.65
CA THR A 139 -5.01 -9.15 5.67
C THR A 139 -3.64 -8.49 5.53
N TYR A 140 -3.52 -7.18 5.29
CA TYR A 140 -2.21 -6.50 5.20
C TYR A 140 -1.63 -6.16 6.59
N GLY A 141 -2.49 -5.94 7.59
CA GLY A 141 -2.14 -5.90 9.00
C GLY A 141 -1.61 -7.26 9.46
N ALA A 142 -2.31 -8.37 9.18
CA ALA A 142 -1.76 -9.71 9.34
C ALA A 142 -0.79 -10.14 8.23
N ALA A 143 -0.43 -9.24 7.31
CA ALA A 143 0.71 -9.38 6.42
C ALA A 143 1.96 -8.83 7.06
N LEU A 144 1.80 -7.70 7.77
CA LEU A 144 2.71 -7.00 8.68
C LEU A 144 2.90 -7.67 10.05
N LEU A 145 2.05 -8.65 10.40
CA LEU A 145 2.20 -9.46 11.62
C LEU A 145 3.16 -10.67 11.52
N PRO A 146 3.19 -11.51 10.46
CA PRO A 146 4.03 -12.70 10.35
C PRO A 146 5.50 -12.40 10.01
N ILE A 147 5.80 -11.11 9.85
CA ILE A 147 7.00 -10.44 9.34
C ILE A 147 8.30 -10.69 10.11
N LEU A 148 8.30 -11.57 11.12
CA LEU A 148 9.38 -11.65 12.11
C LEU A 148 9.74 -13.09 12.51
N GLY A 149 9.72 -14.01 11.55
CA GLY A 149 9.86 -15.46 11.76
C GLY A 149 11.02 -15.90 12.66
N ALA A 150 10.72 -16.87 13.53
CA ALA A 150 11.60 -17.66 14.40
C ALA A 150 12.33 -16.96 15.58
N ALA A 151 11.77 -15.88 16.12
CA ALA A 151 11.87 -15.52 17.55
C ALA A 151 10.72 -14.56 17.93
N SER A 152 9.51 -15.14 18.08
CA SER A 152 8.23 -14.49 18.42
C SER A 152 7.92 -13.16 17.70
N VAL A 153 6.96 -13.20 16.79
CA VAL A 153 6.24 -12.05 16.18
C VAL A 153 5.90 -10.92 17.18
N ALA A 154 5.53 -11.29 18.41
CA ALA A 154 5.28 -10.36 19.50
C ALA A 154 6.51 -9.52 19.91
N ALA A 155 7.74 -9.99 19.63
CA ALA A 155 8.98 -9.32 20.02
C ALA A 155 9.39 -8.20 19.08
N SER A 156 9.09 -8.23 17.77
CA SER A 156 9.45 -7.11 16.87
C SER A 156 8.28 -6.21 16.46
N ILE A 157 7.02 -6.66 16.55
CA ILE A 157 5.91 -5.73 16.82
C ILE A 157 6.17 -5.11 18.18
N GLY A 158 6.56 -5.95 19.15
CA GLY A 158 7.19 -5.52 20.38
C GLY A 158 8.23 -4.45 20.11
N LYS A 159 9.25 -4.64 19.25
CA LYS A 159 10.31 -3.64 18.98
C LYS A 159 9.87 -2.40 18.21
N ILE A 160 9.09 -2.51 17.13
CA ILE A 160 8.61 -1.35 16.35
C ILE A 160 7.60 -0.59 17.18
N SER A 161 6.62 -1.28 17.73
CA SER A 161 5.66 -0.70 18.65
C SER A 161 6.37 -0.14 19.89
N ASN A 162 7.40 -0.78 20.42
CA ASN A 162 8.27 -0.25 21.50
C ASN A 162 9.16 0.89 21.03
N ARG A 163 9.57 0.97 19.76
CA ARG A 163 10.32 2.12 19.22
C ARG A 163 9.39 3.32 19.08
N ILE A 164 8.26 3.13 18.40
CA ILE A 164 7.20 4.13 18.26
C ILE A 164 6.68 4.52 19.64
N SER A 165 6.47 3.58 20.54
CA SER A 165 5.93 3.87 21.87
C SER A 165 6.98 4.38 22.83
N LYS A 166 8.25 3.97 22.78
CA LYS A 166 9.34 4.66 23.50
C LYS A 166 9.50 6.08 22.99
N PHE A 167 9.36 6.27 21.69
CA PHE A 167 9.40 7.59 21.09
C PHE A 167 8.23 8.44 21.59
N LEU A 168 7.01 7.94 21.46
CA LEU A 168 5.82 8.65 21.93
C LEU A 168 5.84 8.85 23.43
N HIS A 169 6.29 7.86 24.19
CA HIS A 169 6.55 7.96 25.60
C HIS A 169 7.55 9.08 25.90
N LYS A 170 8.66 9.17 25.17
CA LYS A 170 9.62 10.27 25.30
C LYS A 170 8.96 11.61 24.97
N CYS A 171 8.18 11.69 23.89
CA CYS A 171 7.48 12.92 23.49
C CYS A 171 6.39 13.34 24.48
N ILE A 172 5.69 12.40 25.10
CA ILE A 172 4.56 12.68 26.00
C ILE A 172 5.05 12.92 27.43
N LEU A 173 6.04 12.16 27.90
CA LEU A 173 6.38 12.07 29.33
C LEU A 173 7.69 12.73 29.75
N THR A 174 8.68 12.88 28.87
CA THR A 174 9.95 13.49 29.29
C THR A 174 9.75 15.00 29.53
N PRO A 175 10.00 15.50 30.76
CA PRO A 175 9.98 16.93 31.05
C PRO A 175 11.03 17.64 30.19
N ASP A 176 10.77 18.89 29.81
CA ASP A 176 11.66 19.63 28.91
C ASP A 176 13.05 19.91 29.53
N ASP A 177 13.13 19.89 30.87
CA ASP A 177 14.33 20.25 31.63
C ASP A 177 15.34 19.08 31.73
N ASP A 178 14.90 17.82 31.64
CA ASP A 178 15.77 16.63 31.84
C ASP A 178 16.53 16.19 30.57
N ILE A 179 16.26 16.80 29.40
CA ILE A 179 16.88 16.37 28.13
C ILE A 179 18.25 17.04 27.92
N ASP A 180 18.42 18.27 28.38
CA ASP A 180 19.69 19.01 28.24
C ASP A 180 20.79 18.43 29.18
N ASP A 181 20.40 17.76 30.27
CA ASP A 181 21.34 17.16 31.24
C ASP A 181 21.84 15.75 30.85
N ILE A 182 21.25 15.11 29.83
CA ILE A 182 21.69 13.78 29.36
C ILE A 182 22.94 13.88 28.45
N GLU A 183 23.26 15.06 27.93
CA GLU A 183 24.36 15.24 26.98
C GLU A 183 25.76 15.43 27.61
N ASP A 184 25.89 15.62 28.93
CA ASP A 184 27.18 16.10 29.50
C ASP A 184 27.78 15.30 30.67
N GLU A 185 27.11 14.30 31.25
CA GLU A 185 27.67 13.60 32.43
C GLU A 185 28.67 12.46 32.12
N SER A 186 28.82 12.01 30.87
CA SER A 186 29.63 10.81 30.57
C SER A 186 31.12 11.06 30.29
N GLY A 187 31.52 12.28 29.89
CA GLY A 187 32.91 12.64 29.59
C GLY A 187 33.61 11.84 28.48
N ASP A 188 32.97 10.82 27.87
CA ASP A 188 33.56 9.91 26.88
C ASP A 188 33.08 10.28 25.46
N ARG A 189 33.57 11.41 24.94
CA ARG A 189 33.22 12.00 23.63
C ARG A 189 33.33 11.07 22.42
N ARG A 190 33.97 9.89 22.54
CA ARG A 190 34.14 8.94 21.42
C ARG A 190 33.05 7.89 21.31
N ARG A 191 32.28 7.64 22.37
CA ARG A 191 31.12 6.72 22.32
C ARG A 191 29.79 7.41 22.08
N ASP A 192 29.76 8.73 22.20
CA ASP A 192 28.55 9.51 21.98
C ASP A 192 28.31 9.90 20.52
N HIS A 193 29.30 9.78 19.61
CA HIS A 193 29.05 10.00 18.18
C HIS A 193 28.11 8.92 17.60
N ASP A 194 28.37 7.63 17.89
CA ASP A 194 27.50 6.52 17.46
C ASP A 194 26.10 6.55 18.13
N ARG A 195 25.97 7.22 19.29
CA ARG A 195 24.69 7.38 20.02
C ARG A 195 23.92 8.62 19.62
N ALA A 196 24.60 9.72 19.31
CA ALA A 196 24.02 10.95 18.79
C ALA A 196 23.51 10.72 17.35
N ASP A 197 24.24 9.95 16.54
CA ASP A 197 23.81 9.60 15.18
C ASP A 197 22.58 8.66 15.18
N ALA A 198 22.46 7.78 16.18
CA ALA A 198 21.22 7.03 16.44
C ALA A 198 20.08 7.90 17.04
N ALA A 199 20.39 9.10 17.54
CA ALA A 199 19.41 9.99 18.18
C ALA A 199 18.72 10.95 17.20
N VAL A 200 19.29 11.20 16.01
CA VAL A 200 18.72 12.15 15.04
C VAL A 200 17.53 11.57 14.25
N ASP A 201 17.34 10.24 14.24
CA ASP A 201 16.27 9.64 13.44
C ASP A 201 15.48 8.53 14.14
N ARG A 202 15.02 8.84 15.36
CA ARG A 202 14.31 7.89 16.26
C ARG A 202 13.03 7.27 15.68
N MET A 203 12.51 7.80 14.57
CA MET A 203 11.29 7.36 13.91
C MET A 203 11.49 6.92 12.46
N SER A 204 12.72 6.97 11.91
CA SER A 204 13.00 6.15 10.74
C SER A 204 12.80 4.69 11.15
N LEU A 205 11.75 4.08 10.60
CA LEU A 205 11.71 2.64 10.51
C LEU A 205 12.93 2.30 9.66
N ASP A 206 13.98 1.79 10.30
CA ASP A 206 15.17 1.25 9.64
C ASP A 206 14.76 -0.04 8.94
N VAL A 207 13.95 0.14 7.90
CA VAL A 207 13.40 -0.89 7.04
C VAL A 207 13.82 -0.44 5.66
N SER A 208 14.83 -1.12 5.15
CA SER A 208 15.26 -1.00 3.78
C SER A 208 14.17 -1.48 2.83
N LEU A 209 14.19 -0.94 1.62
CA LEU A 209 13.33 -1.34 0.53
C LEU A 209 13.39 -2.86 0.23
N MET A 210 14.59 -3.43 0.33
CA MET A 210 14.84 -4.87 0.17
C MET A 210 14.19 -5.70 1.27
N GLU A 211 14.14 -5.19 2.50
CA GLU A 211 13.41 -5.85 3.58
C GLU A 211 11.92 -5.83 3.27
N VAL A 212 11.33 -4.71 2.84
CA VAL A 212 9.89 -4.65 2.45
C VAL A 212 9.57 -5.62 1.31
N VAL A 213 10.41 -5.71 0.27
CA VAL A 213 10.19 -6.63 -0.86
C VAL A 213 10.30 -8.09 -0.43
N SER A 214 11.38 -8.45 0.26
CA SER A 214 11.60 -9.81 0.77
C SER A 214 10.47 -10.28 1.68
N LEU A 215 9.87 -9.30 2.35
CA LEU A 215 8.83 -9.48 3.32
C LEU A 215 7.45 -9.68 2.71
N ILE A 216 7.10 -8.84 1.73
CA ILE A 216 5.96 -9.05 0.85
C ILE A 216 6.03 -10.49 0.35
N ASN A 217 7.18 -10.94 -0.18
CA ASN A 217 7.40 -12.31 -0.68
C ASN A 217 7.21 -13.42 0.37
N ALA A 218 7.61 -13.19 1.62
CA ALA A 218 7.49 -14.19 2.69
C ALA A 218 6.05 -14.35 3.18
N TYR A 219 5.34 -13.23 3.39
CA TYR A 219 3.92 -13.26 3.77
C TYR A 219 3.07 -13.94 2.70
N GLN A 220 3.31 -13.52 1.46
CA GLN A 220 2.78 -14.09 0.24
C GLN A 220 2.85 -15.62 0.21
N LYS A 221 3.98 -16.21 0.58
CA LYS A 221 4.15 -17.67 0.68
C LYS A 221 3.38 -18.30 1.85
N ALA A 222 3.16 -17.56 2.94
CA ALA A 222 2.54 -18.05 4.17
C ALA A 222 1.00 -17.98 4.18
N THR A 223 0.40 -17.06 3.42
CA THR A 223 -1.07 -16.85 3.41
C THR A 223 -1.78 -17.24 2.14
N THR A 224 -1.05 -17.69 1.11
CA THR A 224 -1.68 -18.37 -0.02
C THR A 224 -2.22 -19.70 0.51
N PRO A 225 -3.56 -19.89 0.58
CA PRO A 225 -4.13 -21.14 1.10
C PRO A 225 -3.60 -22.29 0.25
N SER A 226 -2.98 -23.30 0.88
CA SER A 226 -2.38 -24.41 0.14
C SER A 226 -3.42 -25.34 -0.49
N ASP A 227 -4.67 -25.36 0.01
CA ASP A 227 -5.56 -26.51 -0.23
C ASP A 227 -7.07 -26.20 -0.38
N ASP A 228 -7.53 -24.95 -0.28
CA ASP A 228 -8.95 -24.67 -0.55
C ASP A 228 -9.17 -24.45 -2.05
N THR A 229 -9.44 -25.56 -2.74
CA THR A 229 -9.69 -25.68 -4.19
C THR A 229 -10.99 -25.00 -4.66
N SER A 230 -11.66 -24.21 -3.83
CA SER A 230 -12.78 -23.37 -4.23
C SER A 230 -12.30 -22.21 -5.12
N ARG A 231 -12.04 -22.53 -6.39
CA ARG A 231 -11.90 -21.64 -7.56
C ARG A 231 -11.21 -20.29 -7.25
N VAL A 232 -9.94 -20.33 -6.87
CA VAL A 232 -9.10 -19.13 -6.78
C VAL A 232 -9.05 -18.46 -8.15
N VAL A 233 -9.74 -17.32 -8.30
CA VAL A 233 -9.74 -16.53 -9.51
C VAL A 233 -8.33 -15.98 -9.73
N THR A 234 -7.74 -16.31 -10.87
CA THR A 234 -6.35 -15.91 -11.18
C THR A 234 -6.29 -14.44 -11.60
N PRO A 235 -5.15 -13.74 -11.47
CA PRO A 235 -4.99 -12.39 -12.01
C PRO A 235 -5.39 -12.24 -13.48
N LEU A 236 -5.13 -13.26 -14.31
CA LEU A 236 -5.52 -13.27 -15.72
C LEU A 236 -7.03 -13.45 -15.91
N GLU A 237 -7.69 -14.18 -15.02
CA GLU A 237 -9.16 -14.30 -14.99
C GLU A 237 -9.83 -13.01 -14.48
N TYR A 238 -9.25 -12.32 -13.50
CA TYR A 238 -9.71 -10.97 -13.13
C TYR A 238 -9.58 -10.00 -14.32
N LEU A 239 -8.47 -10.07 -15.08
CA LEU A 239 -8.33 -9.24 -16.28
C LEU A 239 -9.41 -9.55 -17.34
N SER A 240 -9.81 -10.82 -17.50
CA SER A 240 -10.89 -11.20 -18.44
C SER A 240 -12.28 -10.72 -17.99
N ARG A 241 -12.48 -10.55 -16.67
CA ARG A 241 -13.65 -9.90 -16.08
C ARG A 241 -13.59 -8.38 -16.14
N GLY A 242 -12.38 -7.82 -16.30
CA GLY A 242 -12.11 -6.39 -16.38
C GLY A 242 -11.88 -5.71 -15.03
N GLU A 243 -11.99 -6.44 -13.92
CA GLU A 243 -11.85 -5.93 -12.56
C GLU A 243 -11.56 -7.07 -11.56
N ASN A 244 -11.22 -6.71 -10.31
CA ASN A 244 -11.16 -7.68 -9.22
C ASN A 244 -12.55 -7.89 -8.61
N ASP A 245 -12.89 -9.12 -8.21
CA ASP A 245 -14.16 -9.41 -7.52
C ASP A 245 -14.21 -8.85 -6.09
N ALA A 246 -13.19 -8.12 -5.66
CA ALA A 246 -12.96 -7.75 -4.26
C ALA A 246 -13.86 -6.61 -3.76
N GLY A 247 -14.77 -6.10 -4.59
CA GLY A 247 -15.71 -5.06 -4.21
C GLY A 247 -17.16 -5.53 -4.31
N ASP A 248 -17.99 -5.10 -3.36
CA ASP A 248 -19.45 -5.32 -3.32
C ASP A 248 -20.21 -4.71 -4.51
N LEU A 249 -19.51 -4.30 -5.56
CA LEU A 249 -20.02 -3.59 -6.73
C LEU A 249 -19.45 -4.17 -8.03
N ALA A 250 -18.81 -5.35 -7.98
CA ALA A 250 -18.35 -6.06 -9.17
C ALA A 250 -19.54 -6.32 -10.12
N TYR A 251 -19.42 -5.87 -11.36
CA TYR A 251 -20.47 -5.94 -12.35
C TYR A 251 -20.74 -7.39 -12.78
N ASP A 252 -19.69 -8.22 -12.80
CA ASP A 252 -19.69 -9.59 -13.34
C ASP A 252 -20.07 -10.68 -12.31
N ALA A 253 -20.76 -10.31 -11.23
CA ALA A 253 -21.09 -11.21 -10.10
C ALA A 253 -22.22 -12.25 -10.37
N GLY A 254 -22.50 -12.59 -11.64
CA GLY A 254 -23.25 -13.80 -12.01
C GLY A 254 -24.76 -13.67 -12.26
N ASP A 255 -25.31 -12.47 -12.37
CA ASP A 255 -26.75 -12.18 -12.50
C ASP A 255 -27.19 -11.72 -13.91
N GLY A 256 -26.42 -12.09 -14.94
CA GLY A 256 -26.74 -11.80 -16.34
C GLY A 256 -25.54 -11.70 -17.29
N GLY A 257 -24.32 -11.65 -16.72
CA GLY A 257 -23.06 -11.57 -17.45
C GLY A 257 -22.81 -10.19 -18.07
N PHE A 258 -21.55 -9.74 -18.06
CA PHE A 258 -21.15 -8.64 -18.94
C PHE A 258 -21.30 -9.10 -20.40
N PRO A 259 -21.94 -8.34 -21.30
CA PRO A 259 -22.14 -8.80 -22.67
C PRO A 259 -20.79 -8.97 -23.38
N ASP A 260 -20.64 -9.98 -24.24
CA ASP A 260 -19.41 -10.20 -25.02
C ASP A 260 -19.14 -9.07 -26.04
N ALA A 261 -20.18 -8.30 -26.38
CA ALA A 261 -20.09 -7.08 -27.16
C ALA A 261 -20.80 -5.93 -26.43
N PHE A 262 -20.12 -4.81 -26.26
CA PHE A 262 -20.65 -3.63 -25.58
C PHE A 262 -20.84 -2.48 -26.57
N ASP A 263 -21.93 -1.75 -26.47
CA ASP A 263 -22.17 -0.54 -27.28
C ASP A 263 -21.99 0.71 -26.42
N MET A 264 -21.12 1.63 -26.84
CA MET A 264 -20.90 2.89 -26.14
C MET A 264 -22.15 3.79 -26.11
N ASP A 265 -23.10 3.62 -27.03
CA ASP A 265 -24.37 4.32 -26.99
C ASP A 265 -25.22 3.90 -25.78
N ASP A 266 -25.00 2.67 -25.28
CA ASP A 266 -25.67 2.10 -24.11
C ASP A 266 -24.90 2.40 -22.79
N PHE A 267 -23.83 3.20 -22.81
CA PHE A 267 -22.97 3.43 -21.65
C PHE A 267 -23.74 3.99 -20.44
N ARG A 268 -24.57 5.02 -20.65
CA ARG A 268 -25.36 5.67 -19.59
C ARG A 268 -26.39 4.72 -18.96
N LYS A 269 -26.95 3.82 -19.75
CA LYS A 269 -27.89 2.78 -19.28
C LYS A 269 -27.18 1.79 -18.36
N HIS A 270 -25.96 1.37 -18.69
CA HIS A 270 -25.18 0.47 -17.84
C HIS A 270 -24.74 1.14 -16.53
N VAL A 271 -24.37 2.42 -16.57
CA VAL A 271 -24.11 3.23 -15.36
C VAL A 271 -25.35 3.26 -14.47
N ALA A 272 -26.54 3.53 -15.02
CA ALA A 272 -27.78 3.53 -14.25
C ALA A 272 -28.09 2.16 -13.62
N THR A 273 -27.80 1.06 -14.32
CA THR A 273 -27.91 -0.30 -13.75
C THR A 273 -26.95 -0.50 -12.57
N MET A 274 -25.71 -0.03 -12.69
CA MET A 274 -24.74 -0.09 -11.58
C MET A 274 -25.18 0.76 -10.38
N GLU A 275 -25.70 1.96 -10.61
CA GLU A 275 -26.28 2.81 -9.56
C GLU A 275 -27.47 2.13 -8.86
N GLY A 276 -28.37 1.50 -9.63
CA GLY A 276 -29.50 0.74 -9.08
C GLY A 276 -29.04 -0.37 -8.14
N ARG A 277 -28.00 -1.12 -8.53
CA ARG A 277 -27.39 -2.17 -7.68
C ARG A 277 -26.75 -1.62 -6.41
N ILE A 278 -26.13 -0.43 -6.47
CA ILE A 278 -25.60 0.24 -5.27
C ILE A 278 -26.77 0.55 -4.33
N LEU A 279 -27.83 1.15 -4.85
CA LEU A 279 -29.02 1.54 -4.09
C LEU A 279 -29.76 0.35 -3.47
N GLU A 280 -29.78 -0.81 -4.14
CA GLU A 280 -30.35 -2.04 -3.55
C GLU A 280 -29.58 -2.54 -2.33
N ARG A 281 -28.28 -2.21 -2.23
CA ARG A 281 -27.37 -2.68 -1.17
C ARG A 281 -27.14 -1.63 -0.07
N SER A 282 -27.31 -0.35 -0.38
CA SER A 282 -27.12 0.75 0.56
C SER A 282 -28.45 1.36 1.00
N GLU A 283 -28.53 1.83 2.25
CA GLU A 283 -29.73 2.53 2.75
C GLU A 283 -30.01 3.84 1.98
N SER A 284 -28.97 4.43 1.40
CA SER A 284 -29.06 5.62 0.53
C SER A 284 -27.92 5.66 -0.49
N TYR A 285 -28.19 6.24 -1.66
CA TYR A 285 -27.20 6.56 -2.68
C TYR A 285 -27.55 7.93 -3.28
N ASP A 286 -26.63 8.87 -3.16
CA ASP A 286 -26.72 10.18 -3.81
C ASP A 286 -25.64 10.20 -4.92
N PRO A 287 -26.03 10.23 -6.21
CA PRO A 287 -25.09 10.20 -7.32
C PRO A 287 -24.15 11.41 -7.34
N ASP A 288 -24.59 12.56 -6.81
CA ASP A 288 -23.84 13.82 -6.84
C ASP A 288 -22.97 14.01 -5.58
N ASP A 289 -23.07 13.09 -4.62
CA ASP A 289 -22.30 13.14 -3.39
C ASP A 289 -20.80 12.91 -3.64
N ARG A 290 -20.00 13.74 -2.97
CA ARG A 290 -18.53 13.70 -2.96
C ARG A 290 -17.97 13.45 -1.57
N SER A 291 -18.83 13.19 -0.58
CA SER A 291 -18.43 13.00 0.80
C SER A 291 -17.80 11.62 1.03
N TYR A 292 -16.92 11.55 2.01
CA TYR A 292 -16.41 10.30 2.55
C TYR A 292 -17.22 9.87 3.77
N PRO A 293 -17.16 8.59 4.15
CA PRO A 293 -17.69 8.13 5.43
C PRO A 293 -17.12 8.95 6.60
N PRO A 294 -17.92 9.20 7.66
CA PRO A 294 -17.46 9.94 8.83
C PRO A 294 -16.18 9.34 9.45
N PRO A 295 -15.22 10.17 9.89
CA PRO A 295 -14.02 9.68 10.55
C PRO A 295 -14.32 8.90 11.84
N THR A 296 -13.59 7.83 12.06
CA THR A 296 -13.72 6.97 13.24
C THR A 296 -12.60 7.28 14.24
N PRO A 297 -12.91 7.62 15.51
CA PRO A 297 -11.88 7.82 16.53
C PRO A 297 -10.98 6.60 16.69
N ILE A 298 -9.67 6.80 16.70
CA ILE A 298 -8.71 5.71 16.82
C ILE A 298 -8.69 5.18 18.26
N HIS A 299 -8.43 6.08 19.22
CA HIS A 299 -8.39 5.72 20.64
C HIS A 299 -8.58 6.96 21.54
N GLN A 300 -9.84 7.34 21.81
CA GLN A 300 -10.17 8.59 22.51
C GLN A 300 -9.44 8.83 23.85
N ARG A 301 -9.02 7.77 24.55
CA ARG A 301 -8.32 7.90 25.85
C ARG A 301 -6.83 8.20 25.73
N LEU A 302 -6.18 7.71 24.67
CA LEU A 302 -4.71 7.79 24.52
C LEU A 302 -4.31 8.72 23.39
N LEU A 303 -5.14 8.78 22.35
CA LEU A 303 -5.00 9.61 21.18
C LEU A 303 -6.30 10.41 21.05
N PRO A 304 -6.58 11.32 22.01
CA PRO A 304 -7.77 12.15 21.96
C PRO A 304 -7.83 12.90 20.64
N ASP A 305 -9.02 12.96 20.06
CA ASP A 305 -9.33 13.66 18.81
C ASP A 305 -8.71 13.10 17.52
N LEU A 306 -7.73 12.19 17.58
CA LEU A 306 -7.19 11.54 16.38
C LEU A 306 -8.18 10.50 15.84
N CYS A 307 -8.53 10.66 14.57
CA CYS A 307 -9.49 9.86 13.85
C CYS A 307 -8.86 9.23 12.61
N LEU A 308 -9.29 8.01 12.31
CA LEU A 308 -9.09 7.35 11.03
C LEU A 308 -10.18 7.82 10.07
N GLY A 309 -9.80 8.44 8.96
CA GLY A 309 -10.72 8.96 7.97
C GLY A 309 -10.24 10.26 7.35
N ARG A 310 -11.02 10.74 6.38
CA ARG A 310 -10.69 11.89 5.53
C ARG A 310 -11.28 13.21 6.04
N GLY A 311 -11.69 13.29 7.32
CA GLY A 311 -12.33 14.49 7.88
C GLY A 311 -13.53 14.96 7.05
N ASP A 312 -13.52 16.23 6.71
CA ASP A 312 -14.48 16.90 5.82
C ASP A 312 -14.00 17.00 4.35
N LEU A 313 -12.92 16.29 3.97
CA LEU A 313 -12.43 16.25 2.59
C LEU A 313 -13.50 15.72 1.65
N LYS A 314 -13.38 16.14 0.40
CA LYS A 314 -14.23 15.67 -0.68
C LYS A 314 -13.43 14.80 -1.64
N CYS A 315 -14.14 13.87 -2.24
CA CYS A 315 -13.68 13.21 -3.43
C CYS A 315 -13.60 14.21 -4.58
N THR A 316 -12.59 14.05 -5.41
CA THR A 316 -12.39 14.83 -6.64
C THR A 316 -13.59 14.68 -7.59
N HIS A 317 -14.25 13.52 -7.54
CA HIS A 317 -15.39 13.15 -8.37
C HIS A 317 -16.61 12.78 -7.52
N THR A 318 -17.78 12.91 -8.12
CA THR A 318 -19.05 12.42 -7.59
C THR A 318 -19.11 10.90 -7.60
N LYS A 319 -20.02 10.31 -6.82
CA LYS A 319 -20.25 8.86 -6.82
C LYS A 319 -20.65 8.33 -8.21
N ARG A 320 -21.43 9.09 -8.99
CA ARG A 320 -21.78 8.75 -10.37
C ARG A 320 -20.56 8.73 -11.29
N GLU A 321 -19.76 9.79 -11.25
CA GLU A 321 -18.51 9.87 -12.02
C GLU A 321 -17.61 8.66 -11.69
N GLY A 322 -17.50 8.26 -10.42
CA GLY A 322 -16.76 7.04 -10.05
C GLY A 322 -17.32 5.74 -10.64
N VAL A 323 -18.63 5.62 -10.78
CA VAL A 323 -19.26 4.47 -11.48
C VAL A 323 -18.97 4.51 -12.98
N GLU A 324 -19.03 5.68 -13.61
CA GLU A 324 -18.67 5.87 -15.03
C GLU A 324 -17.22 5.46 -15.29
N HIS A 325 -16.28 5.94 -14.47
CA HIS A 325 -14.86 5.63 -14.64
C HIS A 325 -14.59 4.15 -14.48
N ARG A 326 -15.22 3.51 -13.48
CA ARG A 326 -15.14 2.06 -13.29
C ARG A 326 -15.63 1.29 -14.49
N LEU A 327 -16.79 1.63 -15.05
CA LEU A 327 -17.31 0.95 -16.24
C LEU A 327 -16.31 1.08 -17.40
N LEU A 328 -15.74 2.27 -17.61
CA LEU A 328 -14.74 2.47 -18.64
C LEU A 328 -13.46 1.65 -18.39
N CYS A 329 -12.98 1.54 -17.15
CA CYS A 329 -11.88 0.64 -16.80
C CYS A 329 -12.20 -0.82 -17.12
N VAL A 330 -13.40 -1.30 -16.78
CA VAL A 330 -13.83 -2.68 -17.10
C VAL A 330 -13.76 -2.93 -18.60
N LEU A 331 -14.27 -2.00 -19.42
CA LEU A 331 -14.21 -2.09 -20.88
C LEU A 331 -12.76 -2.14 -21.39
N LEU A 332 -11.91 -1.21 -20.96
CA LEU A 332 -10.49 -1.16 -21.36
C LEU A 332 -9.76 -2.45 -20.96
N ASN A 333 -10.00 -2.94 -19.75
CA ASN A 333 -9.34 -4.14 -19.22
C ASN A 333 -9.77 -5.43 -19.95
N LYS A 334 -11.07 -5.56 -20.27
CA LYS A 334 -11.55 -6.67 -21.12
C LYS A 334 -10.95 -6.59 -22.53
N LEU A 335 -10.79 -5.39 -23.10
CA LEU A 335 -10.08 -5.19 -24.37
C LEU A 335 -8.58 -5.55 -24.25
N CYS A 336 -7.91 -5.22 -23.14
CA CYS A 336 -6.53 -5.67 -22.89
C CYS A 336 -6.41 -7.20 -22.96
N HIS A 337 -7.37 -7.91 -22.36
CA HIS A 337 -7.39 -9.38 -22.32
C HIS A 337 -7.44 -10.02 -23.72
N ASN A 338 -7.91 -9.30 -24.75
CA ASN A 338 -7.95 -9.83 -26.11
C ASN A 338 -6.57 -10.16 -26.67
N TYR A 339 -5.49 -9.49 -26.26
CA TYR A 339 -4.14 -9.91 -26.66
C TYR A 339 -3.80 -11.31 -26.16
N HIS A 340 -4.22 -11.67 -24.94
CA HIS A 340 -4.05 -13.03 -24.43
C HIS A 340 -4.92 -14.03 -25.20
N LYS A 341 -6.19 -13.71 -25.45
CA LYS A 341 -7.09 -14.58 -26.23
C LYS A 341 -6.51 -14.89 -27.62
N LEU A 342 -6.07 -13.86 -28.34
CA LEU A 342 -5.49 -14.02 -29.67
C LEU A 342 -4.19 -14.84 -29.64
N SER A 343 -3.32 -14.60 -28.65
CA SER A 343 -2.07 -15.35 -28.47
C SER A 343 -2.33 -16.81 -28.09
N ALA A 344 -3.46 -17.10 -27.43
CA ALA A 344 -3.93 -18.44 -27.11
C ALA A 344 -4.71 -19.13 -28.25
N GLY A 345 -4.77 -18.52 -29.44
CA GLY A 345 -5.42 -19.15 -30.60
C GLY A 345 -6.92 -18.90 -30.72
N VAL A 346 -7.51 -17.99 -29.93
CA VAL A 346 -8.89 -17.56 -30.12
C VAL A 346 -8.99 -16.69 -31.39
N GLU A 347 -10.10 -16.81 -32.11
CA GLU A 347 -10.36 -16.01 -33.31
C GLU A 347 -10.85 -14.61 -32.93
N ALA A 348 -10.51 -13.59 -33.74
CA ALA A 348 -10.85 -12.19 -33.45
C ALA A 348 -12.36 -11.94 -33.29
N LYS A 349 -13.20 -12.73 -33.96
CA LYS A 349 -14.66 -12.63 -33.87
C LYS A 349 -15.21 -13.03 -32.48
N ASP A 350 -14.49 -13.90 -31.77
CA ASP A 350 -14.85 -14.46 -30.45
C ASP A 350 -14.18 -13.69 -29.29
N CYS A 351 -13.44 -12.63 -29.63
CA CYS A 351 -12.89 -11.67 -28.68
C CYS A 351 -13.95 -10.68 -28.21
N PHE A 352 -13.76 -10.15 -27.01
CA PHE A 352 -14.62 -9.09 -26.47
C PHE A 352 -14.53 -7.86 -27.39
N ALA A 353 -15.64 -7.18 -27.64
CA ALA A 353 -15.65 -6.03 -28.53
C ALA A 353 -16.44 -4.86 -27.94
N VAL A 354 -16.00 -3.64 -28.24
CA VAL A 354 -16.74 -2.42 -27.95
C VAL A 354 -17.08 -1.73 -29.25
N THR A 355 -18.35 -1.42 -29.49
CA THR A 355 -18.78 -0.57 -30.60
C THR A 355 -18.79 0.87 -30.13
N CYS A 356 -18.11 1.77 -30.86
CA CYS A 356 -18.10 3.20 -30.59
C CYS A 356 -18.15 3.96 -31.92
N ALA A 357 -19.11 4.87 -32.08
CA ALA A 357 -19.37 5.56 -33.37
C ALA A 357 -19.56 4.60 -34.55
N GLY A 358 -20.21 3.46 -34.34
CA GLY A 358 -20.43 2.44 -35.35
C GLY A 358 -19.18 1.63 -35.73
N GLU A 359 -18.03 1.89 -35.10
CA GLU A 359 -16.80 1.12 -35.31
C GLU A 359 -16.64 0.07 -34.21
N ARG A 360 -16.27 -1.15 -34.60
CA ARG A 360 -15.97 -2.24 -33.69
C ARG A 360 -14.50 -2.16 -33.25
N CYS A 361 -14.27 -1.90 -31.98
CA CYS A 361 -12.96 -1.88 -31.33
C CYS A 361 -12.69 -3.22 -30.63
N LEU A 362 -11.53 -3.82 -30.90
CA LEU A 362 -11.03 -5.04 -30.26
C LEU A 362 -9.89 -4.77 -29.27
N PHE A 363 -9.28 -3.58 -29.33
CA PHE A 363 -8.17 -3.21 -28.45
C PHE A 363 -8.42 -1.85 -27.76
N PRO A 364 -7.80 -1.59 -26.60
CA PRO A 364 -8.07 -0.37 -25.84
C PRO A 364 -7.67 0.90 -26.61
N GLU A 365 -6.57 0.89 -27.35
CA GLU A 365 -6.16 2.03 -28.19
C GLU A 365 -7.16 2.32 -29.31
N GLU A 366 -7.86 1.31 -29.83
CA GLU A 366 -8.90 1.49 -30.85
C GLU A 366 -10.13 2.20 -30.25
N LEU A 367 -10.52 1.81 -29.02
CA LEU A 367 -11.60 2.48 -28.28
C LEU A 367 -11.24 3.92 -27.96
N ILE A 368 -10.02 4.18 -27.47
CA ILE A 368 -9.54 5.54 -27.21
C ILE A 368 -9.55 6.38 -28.49
N ALA A 369 -9.08 5.84 -29.61
CA ALA A 369 -9.11 6.52 -30.89
C ALA A 369 -10.56 6.80 -31.36
N ALA A 370 -11.49 5.87 -31.15
CA ALA A 370 -12.91 6.06 -31.48
C ALA A 370 -13.54 7.16 -30.63
N LEU A 371 -13.25 7.22 -29.32
CA LEU A 371 -13.69 8.33 -28.45
C LEU A 371 -13.16 9.67 -28.96
N VAL A 372 -11.88 9.76 -29.37
CA VAL A 372 -11.34 11.00 -29.96
C VAL A 372 -12.12 11.41 -31.22
N ARG A 373 -12.50 10.45 -32.08
CA ARG A 373 -13.37 10.72 -33.25
C ARG A 373 -14.77 11.20 -32.86
N CYS A 374 -15.28 10.77 -31.71
CA CYS A 374 -16.52 11.26 -31.11
C CYS A 374 -16.41 12.67 -30.47
N GLY A 375 -15.24 13.32 -30.57
CA GLY A 375 -15.01 14.65 -30.01
C GLY A 375 -14.48 14.65 -28.57
N HIS A 376 -14.01 13.52 -28.06
CA HIS A 376 -13.31 13.49 -26.77
C HIS A 376 -11.88 14.03 -26.89
N LYS A 377 -11.43 14.66 -25.82
CA LYS A 377 -10.03 14.97 -25.57
C LYS A 377 -9.45 13.89 -24.66
N VAL A 378 -8.28 13.36 -25.03
CA VAL A 378 -7.56 12.34 -24.25
C VAL A 378 -6.16 12.84 -23.95
N GLU A 379 -5.77 12.80 -22.69
CA GLU A 379 -4.42 13.11 -22.23
C GLU A 379 -3.81 11.88 -21.57
N VAL A 380 -2.62 11.48 -22.00
CA VAL A 380 -1.88 10.35 -21.42
C VAL A 380 -0.55 10.85 -20.88
N CYS A 381 -0.26 10.54 -19.62
CA CYS A 381 0.95 11.02 -18.94
C CYS A 381 1.29 10.14 -17.72
N PRO A 382 2.56 9.75 -17.53
CA PRO A 382 2.97 9.10 -16.29
C PRO A 382 2.93 10.12 -15.14
N ARG A 383 2.21 9.80 -14.07
CA ARG A 383 2.13 10.64 -12.87
C ARG A 383 2.43 9.85 -11.61
N SER A 384 2.82 10.59 -10.57
CA SER A 384 3.06 10.02 -9.26
C SER A 384 2.54 10.96 -8.16
N ILE A 385 2.09 10.34 -7.07
CA ILE A 385 1.58 10.97 -5.86
C ILE A 385 2.21 10.25 -4.67
N VAL A 386 2.31 10.91 -3.52
CA VAL A 386 2.71 10.22 -2.29
C VAL A 386 1.62 9.23 -1.89
N THR A 387 1.99 7.95 -1.72
CA THR A 387 1.05 6.95 -1.22
C THR A 387 0.91 7.01 0.28
N ASN A 388 -0.33 6.84 0.74
CA ASN A 388 -0.63 6.58 2.13
C ASN A 388 -1.24 5.21 2.37
N PHE A 389 -1.30 4.34 1.36
CA PHE A 389 -1.90 3.00 1.46
C PHE A 389 -3.31 2.99 2.08
N GLY A 390 -4.10 4.04 1.81
CA GLY A 390 -5.44 4.19 2.38
C GLY A 390 -5.48 4.67 3.83
N MET A 391 -4.32 4.87 4.47
CA MET A 391 -4.22 5.41 5.83
C MET A 391 -4.45 6.92 5.82
N GLN A 392 -5.68 7.35 5.99
CA GLN A 392 -6.04 8.76 6.09
C GLN A 392 -6.27 9.12 7.55
N LEU A 393 -5.57 10.14 8.05
CA LEU A 393 -5.66 10.60 9.43
C LEU A 393 -6.15 12.04 9.47
N CYS A 394 -7.00 12.32 10.46
CA CYS A 394 -7.42 13.68 10.78
C CYS A 394 -7.56 13.83 12.30
N VAL A 395 -7.45 15.07 12.76
CA VAL A 395 -7.60 15.44 14.16
C VAL A 395 -8.83 16.33 14.27
N LYS A 396 -9.77 15.94 15.12
CA LYS A 396 -10.98 16.72 15.37
C LYS A 396 -10.66 17.92 16.28
N ASP A 397 -11.19 19.09 15.95
CA ASP A 397 -11.10 20.26 16.81
C ASP A 397 -12.40 20.53 17.59
N GLU A 398 -12.32 21.47 18.54
CA GLU A 398 -13.42 21.78 19.48
C GLU A 398 -14.64 22.36 18.77
N ASP A 399 -14.42 23.09 17.67
CA ASP A 399 -15.47 23.62 16.79
C ASP A 399 -16.10 22.53 15.90
N GLY A 400 -15.61 21.29 15.97
CA GLY A 400 -16.05 20.16 15.16
C GLY A 400 -15.37 20.06 13.79
N SER A 401 -14.52 21.00 13.41
CA SER A 401 -13.71 20.93 12.18
C SER A 401 -12.60 19.89 12.30
N PHE A 402 -11.96 19.56 11.18
CA PHE A 402 -10.83 18.64 11.16
C PHE A 402 -9.54 19.32 10.68
N ALA A 403 -8.44 19.02 11.36
CA ALA A 403 -7.09 19.23 10.85
C ALA A 403 -6.58 17.93 10.21
N TYR A 404 -6.13 17.99 8.98
CA TYR A 404 -5.66 16.83 8.23
C TYR A 404 -4.23 16.50 8.56
N VAL A 405 -3.94 15.20 8.66
CA VAL A 405 -2.59 14.70 8.94
C VAL A 405 -2.09 13.95 7.71
N PRO A 406 -1.29 14.59 6.84
CA PRO A 406 -0.64 13.89 5.74
C PRO A 406 0.22 12.74 6.26
N THR A 407 0.05 11.57 5.67
CA THR A 407 0.74 10.33 6.02
C THR A 407 1.48 9.80 4.80
N ALA A 408 2.62 9.14 5.06
CA ALA A 408 3.39 8.46 4.04
C ALA A 408 4.18 7.31 4.67
N LEU A 409 4.53 6.32 3.86
CA LEU A 409 5.54 5.32 4.22
C LEU A 409 6.91 5.84 3.80
N PHE A 410 7.78 6.19 4.75
CA PHE A 410 9.14 6.60 4.45
C PHE A 410 10.07 5.40 4.39
N LEU A 411 10.85 5.31 3.32
CA LEU A 411 11.83 4.25 3.08
C LEU A 411 13.19 4.87 2.85
N ARG A 412 14.24 4.17 3.31
CA ARG A 412 15.63 4.58 3.04
C ARG A 412 15.93 4.39 1.56
N THR A 413 16.59 5.39 0.98
CA THR A 413 17.11 5.26 -0.39
C THR A 413 18.31 4.30 -0.41
N GLY A 414 19.08 4.22 0.68
CA GLY A 414 20.40 3.57 0.71
C GLY A 414 21.56 4.51 0.41
N ILE A 415 21.32 5.82 0.32
CA ILE A 415 22.31 6.87 0.13
C ILE A 415 22.39 7.73 1.40
N ASP A 416 23.61 7.91 1.90
CA ASP A 416 23.91 8.74 3.06
C ASP A 416 24.76 9.94 2.65
N ARG A 417 24.55 11.08 3.32
CA ARG A 417 25.40 12.26 3.12
C ARG A 417 26.82 11.98 3.61
N THR A 418 27.81 12.28 2.78
CA THR A 418 29.23 11.99 3.11
C THR A 418 29.72 12.77 4.33
N ALA A 419 29.26 14.02 4.52
CA ALA A 419 29.78 14.91 5.56
C ALA A 419 29.43 14.49 6.99
N ASP A 420 28.27 13.86 7.20
CA ASP A 420 27.74 13.57 8.54
C ASP A 420 26.96 12.24 8.64
N GLY A 421 26.98 11.41 7.59
CA GLY A 421 26.30 10.13 7.58
C GLY A 421 24.76 10.22 7.59
N LYS A 422 24.17 11.41 7.37
CA LYS A 422 22.71 11.54 7.39
C LYS A 422 22.07 10.77 6.24
N ALA A 423 21.27 9.76 6.58
CA ALA A 423 20.54 8.95 5.61
C ALA A 423 19.51 9.76 4.84
N THR A 424 19.30 9.39 3.59
CA THR A 424 18.22 9.95 2.76
C THR A 424 17.04 9.01 2.67
N TYR A 425 15.86 9.62 2.58
CA TYR A 425 14.59 8.91 2.57
C TYR A 425 13.73 9.39 1.41
N PHE A 426 12.80 8.53 1.02
CA PHE A 426 11.72 8.91 0.14
C PHE A 426 10.38 8.48 0.74
N ALA A 427 9.34 9.26 0.47
CA ALA A 427 7.97 8.88 0.79
C ALA A 427 7.49 7.94 -0.33
N ALA A 428 7.14 6.71 -0.03
CA ALA A 428 6.72 5.74 -1.04
C ALA A 428 5.69 6.37 -1.99
N PRO A 429 5.92 6.32 -3.31
CA PRO A 429 4.98 6.86 -4.26
C PRO A 429 3.92 5.83 -4.61
N HIS A 430 2.73 6.31 -4.93
CA HIS A 430 1.85 5.66 -5.89
C HIS A 430 2.08 6.33 -7.24
N GLY A 431 2.07 5.56 -8.31
CA GLY A 431 2.27 6.10 -9.65
C GLY A 431 1.78 5.13 -10.69
N GLY A 432 1.46 5.67 -11.86
CA GLY A 432 0.86 4.93 -12.96
C GLY A 432 0.88 5.76 -14.24
N MET A 433 0.26 5.23 -15.29
CA MET A 433 0.02 5.96 -16.53
C MET A 433 -1.39 6.52 -16.48
N ASP A 434 -1.53 7.82 -16.25
CA ASP A 434 -2.83 8.47 -16.24
C ASP A 434 -3.38 8.53 -17.66
N VAL A 435 -4.68 8.28 -17.78
CA VAL A 435 -5.47 8.47 -19.00
C VAL A 435 -6.67 9.34 -18.62
N ASN A 436 -6.57 10.64 -18.91
CA ASN A 436 -7.62 11.60 -18.62
C ASN A 436 -8.48 11.82 -19.86
N ILE A 437 -9.79 11.61 -19.74
CA ILE A 437 -10.71 11.65 -20.88
C ILE A 437 -11.83 12.65 -20.60
N SER A 438 -11.98 13.67 -21.46
CA SER A 438 -13.09 14.63 -21.39
C SER A 438 -13.90 14.57 -22.68
N GLY A 439 -15.22 14.57 -22.61
CA GLY A 439 -16.04 14.58 -23.82
C GLY A 439 -17.50 14.17 -23.60
N PRO A 440 -18.26 14.00 -24.70
CA PRO A 440 -19.72 13.87 -24.65
C PRO A 440 -20.23 12.55 -24.05
N ILE A 441 -19.51 11.44 -24.25
CA ILE A 441 -19.97 10.11 -23.78
C ILE A 441 -19.51 9.87 -22.33
N VAL A 442 -18.24 10.18 -22.04
CA VAL A 442 -17.56 9.93 -20.76
C VAL A 442 -16.73 11.16 -20.42
N GLY A 443 -16.67 11.52 -19.14
CA GLY A 443 -15.98 12.74 -18.70
C GLY A 443 -16.69 14.02 -19.16
N GLY A 444 -18.03 13.99 -19.19
CA GLY A 444 -18.88 15.15 -19.53
C GLY A 444 -19.16 16.08 -18.34
N GLY A 445 -18.67 15.73 -17.15
CA GLY A 445 -18.79 16.53 -15.93
C GLY A 445 -17.82 17.70 -15.88
N ALA A 446 -17.69 18.30 -14.70
CA ALA A 446 -16.75 19.41 -14.47
C ALA A 446 -15.27 18.98 -14.53
N ARG A 447 -15.01 17.67 -14.42
CA ARG A 447 -13.66 17.08 -14.45
C ARG A 447 -13.59 15.97 -15.50
N PRO A 448 -12.40 15.71 -16.09
CA PRO A 448 -12.19 14.56 -16.94
C PRO A 448 -12.45 13.26 -16.17
N ALA A 449 -12.77 12.19 -16.89
CA ALA A 449 -12.62 10.86 -16.35
C ALA A 449 -11.14 10.57 -16.08
N TRP A 450 -10.79 10.37 -14.81
CA TRP A 450 -9.43 10.04 -14.38
C TRP A 450 -9.32 8.53 -14.22
N LEU A 451 -8.52 7.93 -15.09
CA LEU A 451 -8.13 6.53 -15.02
C LEU A 451 -6.61 6.45 -14.88
N GLN A 452 -6.12 5.41 -14.25
CA GLN A 452 -4.69 5.17 -14.16
C GLN A 452 -4.35 3.70 -14.38
N PHE A 453 -3.37 3.44 -15.24
CA PHE A 453 -2.81 2.10 -15.42
C PHE A 453 -1.67 1.85 -14.43
N TYR A 454 -1.84 0.82 -13.59
CA TYR A 454 -0.80 0.35 -12.68
C TYR A 454 -1.05 -1.09 -12.19
N VAL A 455 -0.02 -1.71 -11.57
CA VAL A 455 -0.18 -2.93 -10.77
C VAL A 455 -0.66 -2.59 -9.35
N SER A 456 -1.87 -3.01 -9.02
CA SER A 456 -2.49 -2.77 -7.72
C SER A 456 -1.97 -3.71 -6.65
N ILE A 457 -2.02 -3.26 -5.39
CA ILE A 457 -1.78 -4.11 -4.21
C ILE A 457 -2.76 -5.29 -4.13
N ALA A 458 -3.91 -5.19 -4.81
CA ALA A 458 -4.88 -6.28 -4.94
C ALA A 458 -4.43 -7.37 -5.93
N GLY A 459 -3.33 -7.15 -6.66
CA GLY A 459 -2.76 -8.12 -7.57
C GLY A 459 -3.34 -8.16 -8.97
N LEU A 460 -3.85 -7.02 -9.43
CA LEU A 460 -4.28 -6.86 -10.80
C LEU A 460 -3.50 -5.71 -11.44
N CYS A 461 -2.80 -6.00 -12.54
CA CYS A 461 -2.16 -4.99 -13.37
C CYS A 461 -3.10 -4.60 -14.51
N CYS A 462 -3.74 -3.44 -14.41
CA CYS A 462 -4.79 -3.02 -15.34
C CYS A 462 -5.05 -1.50 -15.22
N PHE A 463 -6.04 -0.99 -15.95
CA PHE A 463 -6.58 0.35 -15.74
C PHE A 463 -7.50 0.33 -14.51
N HIS A 464 -7.33 1.30 -13.62
CA HIS A 464 -8.16 1.50 -12.43
C HIS A 464 -8.78 2.90 -12.45
N PRO A 465 -9.95 3.08 -11.83
CA PRO A 465 -10.45 4.41 -11.50
C PRO A 465 -9.45 5.13 -10.60
N ASP A 466 -9.29 6.42 -10.82
CA ASP A 466 -8.22 7.22 -10.22
C ASP A 466 -8.82 8.45 -9.49
N GLU A 467 -9.94 8.24 -8.80
CA GLU A 467 -10.55 9.26 -7.96
C GLU A 467 -9.76 9.45 -6.67
N ASP A 468 -9.18 10.64 -6.53
CA ASP A 468 -8.42 11.02 -5.36
C ASP A 468 -9.21 11.85 -4.36
N VAL A 469 -8.58 12.06 -3.21
CA VAL A 469 -8.95 13.13 -2.28
C VAL A 469 -8.55 14.46 -2.88
N ASP A 470 -9.47 15.42 -2.86
CA ASP A 470 -9.17 16.78 -3.27
C ASP A 470 -8.34 17.45 -2.15
N ALA A 471 -7.02 17.26 -2.17
CA ALA A 471 -6.10 17.75 -1.15
C ALA A 471 -4.72 18.07 -1.76
N PRO A 472 -4.06 19.17 -1.36
CA PRO A 472 -2.82 19.63 -1.98
C PRO A 472 -1.63 18.69 -1.73
N TRP A 473 -1.60 18.00 -0.58
CA TRP A 473 -0.55 17.00 -0.30
C TRP A 473 -0.74 15.69 -1.09
N GLN A 474 -1.88 15.55 -1.76
CA GLN A 474 -2.23 14.47 -2.67
C GLN A 474 -2.22 14.96 -4.13
N ALA A 475 -1.60 16.10 -4.43
CA ALA A 475 -1.45 16.54 -5.81
C ALA A 475 -0.50 15.62 -6.59
N LYS A 476 -0.94 15.20 -7.77
CA LYS A 476 -0.13 14.41 -8.70
C LYS A 476 0.98 15.24 -9.32
N THR A 477 2.18 14.69 -9.31
CA THR A 477 3.35 15.20 -10.01
C THR A 477 3.47 14.51 -11.37
N SER A 478 3.50 15.29 -12.45
CA SER A 478 3.71 14.74 -13.79
C SER A 478 5.18 14.36 -13.98
N LEU A 479 5.44 13.15 -14.45
CA LEU A 479 6.78 12.60 -14.67
C LEU A 479 7.24 12.72 -16.13
N ALA A 480 6.36 13.15 -17.01
CA ALA A 480 6.67 13.54 -18.37
C ALA A 480 5.72 14.66 -18.81
N ASP A 481 5.98 15.22 -19.99
CA ASP A 481 4.98 16.02 -20.68
C ASP A 481 3.80 15.13 -21.10
N ILE A 482 2.63 15.74 -21.33
CA ILE A 482 1.49 15.03 -21.91
C ILE A 482 1.90 14.49 -23.27
N TYR A 483 1.65 13.21 -23.49
CA TYR A 483 2.04 12.57 -24.74
C TYR A 483 1.25 13.13 -25.91
N PRO A 484 1.91 13.41 -27.05
CA PRO A 484 1.23 13.70 -28.32
C PRO A 484 0.25 12.59 -28.68
N HIS A 485 -0.74 12.88 -29.53
CA HIS A 485 -1.82 11.95 -29.85
C HIS A 485 -1.36 10.53 -30.21
N ASP A 486 -0.39 10.40 -31.13
CA ASP A 486 0.12 9.10 -31.57
C ASP A 486 0.82 8.35 -30.43
N ASP A 487 1.64 9.05 -29.63
CA ASP A 487 2.31 8.48 -28.46
C ASP A 487 1.34 8.13 -27.34
N ALA A 488 0.23 8.86 -27.20
CA ALA A 488 -0.83 8.57 -26.25
C ALA A 488 -1.54 7.25 -26.59
N LEU A 489 -1.93 7.04 -27.86
CA LEU A 489 -2.50 5.77 -28.31
C LEU A 489 -1.50 4.61 -28.16
N ARG A 490 -0.24 4.87 -28.50
CA ARG A 490 0.86 3.93 -28.34
C ARG A 490 1.09 3.54 -26.87
N ALA A 491 1.03 4.51 -25.96
CA ALA A 491 1.14 4.28 -24.52
C ALA A 491 -0.01 3.42 -24.00
N VAL A 492 -1.25 3.67 -24.42
CA VAL A 492 -2.43 2.85 -24.05
C VAL A 492 -2.26 1.40 -24.52
N ARG A 493 -1.83 1.20 -25.77
CA ARG A 493 -1.51 -0.13 -26.31
C ARG A 493 -0.42 -0.84 -25.51
N MET A 494 0.67 -0.14 -25.19
CA MET A 494 1.75 -0.67 -24.37
C MET A 494 1.30 -1.02 -22.93
N CYS A 495 0.41 -0.22 -22.32
CA CYS A 495 -0.19 -0.54 -21.03
C CYS A 495 -0.96 -1.87 -21.09
N ALA A 496 -1.73 -2.09 -22.16
CA ALA A 496 -2.45 -3.34 -22.37
C ALA A 496 -1.54 -4.57 -22.56
N ILE A 497 -0.43 -4.40 -23.29
CA ILE A 497 0.61 -5.43 -23.42
C ILE A 497 1.23 -5.75 -22.05
N VAL A 498 1.60 -4.72 -21.27
CA VAL A 498 2.16 -4.88 -19.92
C VAL A 498 1.16 -5.57 -19.00
N SER A 499 -0.12 -5.19 -19.06
CA SER A 499 -1.23 -5.80 -18.31
C SER A 499 -1.28 -7.31 -18.53
N VAL A 500 -1.34 -7.75 -19.78
CA VAL A 500 -1.41 -9.17 -20.12
C VAL A 500 -0.16 -9.91 -19.65
N THR A 501 1.03 -9.35 -19.89
CA THR A 501 2.29 -9.94 -19.46
C THR A 501 2.37 -10.12 -17.94
N PHE A 502 2.08 -9.07 -17.17
CA PHE A 502 2.13 -9.13 -15.71
C PHE A 502 1.14 -10.15 -15.16
N ASN A 503 -0.12 -10.11 -15.63
CA ASN A 503 -1.15 -11.02 -15.14
C ASN A 503 -0.93 -12.48 -15.59
N ARG A 504 -0.32 -12.73 -16.76
CA ARG A 504 0.12 -14.08 -17.18
C ARG A 504 1.22 -14.61 -16.27
N ILE A 505 2.29 -13.84 -16.03
CA ILE A 505 3.37 -14.25 -15.13
C ILE A 505 2.80 -14.52 -13.73
N ALA A 506 1.97 -13.60 -13.23
CA ALA A 506 1.36 -13.76 -11.93
C ALA A 506 0.47 -15.01 -11.83
N THR A 507 -0.27 -15.33 -12.89
CA THR A 507 -1.12 -16.53 -12.94
C THR A 507 -0.28 -17.80 -13.03
N GLU A 508 0.66 -17.88 -13.98
CA GLU A 508 1.45 -19.08 -14.26
C GLU A 508 2.42 -19.43 -13.11
N PHE A 509 2.96 -18.42 -12.41
CA PHE A 509 3.82 -18.63 -11.24
C PHE A 509 3.03 -18.64 -9.92
N HIS A 510 1.70 -18.55 -9.96
CA HIS A 510 0.85 -18.37 -8.79
C HIS A 510 1.39 -17.28 -7.85
N LEU A 511 1.79 -16.15 -8.45
CA LEU A 511 2.34 -15.04 -7.70
C LEU A 511 1.23 -14.45 -6.82
N PRO A 512 1.46 -14.42 -5.51
CA PRO A 512 0.49 -13.87 -4.57
C PRO A 512 0.40 -12.35 -4.71
N PHE A 513 -0.79 -11.81 -4.42
CA PHE A 513 -1.16 -10.44 -4.78
C PHE A 513 -0.75 -10.10 -6.22
N GLY A 514 -0.95 -11.03 -7.16
CA GLY A 514 -0.67 -10.82 -8.58
C GLY A 514 0.77 -10.42 -8.90
N GLY A 515 1.72 -10.72 -8.01
CA GLY A 515 3.11 -10.32 -8.16
C GLY A 515 3.41 -8.87 -7.76
N TYR A 516 2.53 -8.17 -7.03
CA TYR A 516 2.85 -6.88 -6.44
C TYR A 516 4.07 -6.99 -5.51
N GLY A 517 5.06 -6.10 -5.68
CA GLY A 517 6.36 -6.13 -5.01
C GLY A 517 7.36 -7.13 -5.58
N ILE A 518 6.91 -8.08 -6.41
CA ILE A 518 7.75 -9.08 -7.09
C ILE A 518 8.08 -8.63 -8.52
N LEU A 519 7.04 -8.40 -9.33
CA LEU A 519 7.13 -7.92 -10.70
C LEU A 519 7.44 -6.41 -10.73
N GLY A 520 7.07 -5.72 -9.67
CA GLY A 520 7.22 -4.28 -9.46
C GLY A 520 6.14 -3.78 -8.49
N MET A 521 6.18 -2.49 -8.14
CA MET A 521 5.09 -1.79 -7.49
C MET A 521 4.28 -0.98 -8.52
N CYS A 522 3.29 -0.21 -8.05
CA CYS A 522 2.38 0.55 -8.92
C CYS A 522 3.14 1.32 -10.02
N ASN A 523 4.19 2.04 -9.64
CA ASN A 523 4.96 2.90 -10.53
C ASN A 523 5.83 2.15 -11.56
N ASP A 524 6.33 0.95 -11.25
CA ASP A 524 7.19 0.19 -12.17
C ASP A 524 6.46 -0.15 -13.49
N SER A 525 5.19 -0.53 -13.39
CA SER A 525 4.39 -0.95 -14.55
C SER A 525 4.21 0.16 -15.60
N SER A 526 3.93 1.39 -15.18
CA SER A 526 3.86 2.55 -16.08
C SER A 526 5.24 3.04 -16.50
N THR A 527 6.26 2.86 -15.65
CA THR A 527 7.63 3.24 -15.97
C THR A 527 8.21 2.41 -17.11
N ILE A 528 7.89 1.11 -17.18
CA ILE A 528 8.27 0.26 -18.31
C ILE A 528 7.75 0.85 -19.64
N VAL A 529 6.51 1.32 -19.66
CA VAL A 529 5.89 1.96 -20.84
C VAL A 529 6.57 3.30 -21.16
N ASP A 530 6.70 4.16 -20.15
CA ASP A 530 7.33 5.48 -20.26
C ASP A 530 8.76 5.38 -20.82
N PHE A 531 9.56 4.46 -20.27
CA PHE A 531 10.93 4.24 -20.71
C PHE A 531 11.01 3.64 -22.11
N ALA A 532 10.10 2.73 -22.48
CA ALA A 532 10.04 2.17 -23.83
C ALA A 532 9.69 3.22 -24.89
N LEU A 533 8.87 4.20 -24.55
CA LEU A 533 8.50 5.31 -25.44
C LEU A 533 9.63 6.34 -25.58
N ARG A 534 10.19 6.80 -24.46
CA ARG A 534 11.10 7.96 -24.43
C ARG A 534 12.58 7.62 -24.33
N GLY A 535 12.93 6.38 -24.01
CA GLY A 535 14.30 5.95 -23.69
C GLY A 535 14.85 6.51 -22.38
N ARG A 536 14.00 7.16 -21.58
CA ARG A 536 14.32 7.74 -20.26
C ARG A 536 13.07 7.76 -19.39
N THR A 537 13.24 7.86 -18.08
CA THR A 537 12.14 8.06 -17.13
C THR A 537 12.51 9.05 -16.03
N ASN A 538 11.49 9.65 -15.42
CA ASN A 538 11.61 10.47 -14.21
C ASN A 538 11.08 9.78 -12.95
N ALA A 539 10.51 8.58 -13.09
CA ALA A 539 9.93 7.83 -11.97
C ALA A 539 11.00 7.33 -11.00
N TYR A 540 10.71 7.42 -9.71
CA TYR A 540 11.54 6.92 -8.62
C TYR A 540 10.66 6.48 -7.44
N PRO A 541 10.95 5.37 -6.73
CA PRO A 541 12.01 4.39 -6.99
C PRO A 541 11.55 3.29 -7.95
N LEU A 542 12.46 2.63 -8.64
CA LEU A 542 12.17 1.48 -9.51
C LEU A 542 12.62 0.18 -8.82
N LEU A 543 11.66 -0.69 -8.55
CA LEU A 543 11.80 -1.87 -7.71
C LEU A 543 11.78 -3.19 -8.47
N SER A 544 11.50 -3.19 -9.77
CA SER A 544 11.58 -4.43 -10.54
C SER A 544 12.97 -5.07 -10.40
N THR A 545 12.99 -6.35 -10.04
CA THR A 545 14.21 -7.12 -9.70
C THR A 545 14.69 -7.98 -10.86
N GLY A 546 15.99 -8.27 -10.92
CA GLY A 546 16.62 -8.98 -12.05
C GLY A 546 15.92 -10.28 -12.49
N ARG A 547 15.57 -11.18 -11.55
CA ARG A 547 14.88 -12.43 -11.91
C ARG A 547 13.54 -12.17 -12.61
N TYR A 548 12.73 -11.28 -12.06
CA TYR A 548 11.38 -11.05 -12.56
C TYR A 548 11.35 -10.10 -13.75
N LEU A 549 12.32 -9.18 -13.87
CA LEU A 549 12.60 -8.46 -15.11
C LEU A 549 12.92 -9.42 -16.27
N ASN A 550 13.73 -10.46 -16.02
CA ASN A 550 14.00 -11.49 -17.03
C ASN A 550 12.73 -12.26 -17.43
N HIS A 551 11.86 -12.58 -16.46
CA HIS A 551 10.55 -13.17 -16.77
C HIS A 551 9.67 -12.21 -17.58
N ILE A 552 9.58 -10.92 -17.22
CA ILE A 552 8.84 -9.91 -17.99
C ILE A 552 9.32 -9.87 -19.44
N VAL A 553 10.64 -9.77 -19.67
CA VAL A 553 11.22 -9.78 -21.02
C VAL A 553 10.92 -11.08 -21.77
N SER A 554 11.06 -12.23 -21.11
CA SER A 554 10.77 -13.53 -21.71
C SER A 554 9.30 -13.67 -22.11
N TYR A 555 8.37 -13.14 -21.32
CA TYR A 555 6.95 -13.15 -21.66
C TYR A 555 6.59 -12.13 -22.74
N PHE A 556 7.30 -10.99 -22.81
CA PHE A 556 7.17 -10.12 -23.99
C PHE A 556 7.61 -10.82 -25.26
N VAL A 557 8.77 -11.51 -25.26
CA VAL A 557 9.22 -12.30 -26.42
C VAL A 557 8.18 -13.37 -26.77
N LYS A 558 7.73 -14.15 -25.79
CA LYS A 558 6.69 -15.17 -25.99
C LYS A 558 5.41 -14.59 -26.59
N LEU A 559 4.91 -13.48 -26.04
CA LEU A 559 3.70 -12.83 -26.55
C LEU A 559 3.90 -12.28 -27.97
N MET A 560 5.08 -11.73 -28.27
CA MET A 560 5.44 -11.25 -29.61
C MET A 560 5.42 -12.38 -30.63
N ASP A 561 6.02 -13.52 -30.30
CA ASP A 561 6.08 -14.70 -31.19
C ASP A 561 4.66 -15.25 -31.43
N GLU A 562 3.90 -15.47 -30.35
CA GLU A 562 2.51 -15.95 -30.41
C GLU A 562 1.63 -15.01 -31.27
N LEU A 563 1.75 -13.69 -31.13
CA LEU A 563 0.96 -12.73 -31.93
C LEU A 563 1.47 -12.59 -33.37
N SER A 564 2.77 -12.78 -33.62
CA SER A 564 3.36 -12.72 -34.95
C SER A 564 2.81 -13.83 -35.85
N GLU A 565 2.62 -15.03 -35.30
CA GLU A 565 1.98 -16.16 -36.01
C GLU A 565 0.53 -15.84 -36.43
N ARG A 566 -0.15 -14.94 -35.72
CA ARG A 566 -1.54 -14.53 -35.98
C ARG A 566 -1.65 -13.25 -36.82
N SER A 567 -0.54 -12.54 -37.04
CA SER A 567 -0.54 -11.25 -37.74
C SER A 567 -1.06 -11.32 -39.19
N ALA A 568 -1.00 -12.50 -39.82
CA ALA A 568 -1.56 -12.71 -41.16
C ALA A 568 -3.10 -12.70 -41.19
N SER A 569 -3.77 -13.08 -40.09
CA SER A 569 -5.23 -13.13 -39.99
C SER A 569 -5.86 -11.89 -39.32
N VAL A 570 -5.06 -11.08 -38.62
CA VAL A 570 -5.50 -9.87 -37.94
C VAL A 570 -4.60 -8.69 -38.31
N SER A 571 -5.08 -7.83 -39.22
CA SER A 571 -4.30 -6.74 -39.84
C SER A 571 -3.72 -5.73 -38.84
N ASN A 572 -4.32 -5.61 -37.65
CA ASN A 572 -3.96 -4.59 -36.67
C ASN A 572 -2.88 -5.03 -35.67
N LEU A 573 -2.32 -6.25 -35.79
CA LEU A 573 -1.31 -6.74 -34.85
C LEU A 573 0.11 -6.23 -35.13
N ARG A 574 0.38 -5.69 -36.32
CA ARG A 574 1.75 -5.25 -36.66
C ARG A 574 2.27 -4.13 -35.73
N PRO A 575 1.53 -3.05 -35.45
CA PRO A 575 1.95 -2.04 -34.47
C PRO A 575 2.14 -2.59 -33.06
N VAL A 576 1.35 -3.60 -32.66
CA VAL A 576 1.45 -4.28 -31.36
C VAL A 576 2.81 -4.97 -31.25
N ILE A 577 3.22 -5.71 -32.28
CA ILE A 577 4.52 -6.41 -32.35
C ILE A 577 5.68 -5.42 -32.25
N ASP A 578 5.61 -4.31 -32.99
CA ASP A 578 6.63 -3.27 -32.95
C ASP A 578 6.76 -2.63 -31.55
N ASP A 579 5.63 -2.47 -30.84
CA ASP A 579 5.62 -1.96 -29.48
C ASP A 579 6.11 -2.97 -28.44
N ILE A 580 5.82 -4.27 -28.61
CA ILE A 580 6.41 -5.31 -27.77
C ILE A 580 7.93 -5.29 -27.91
N LEU A 581 8.47 -5.11 -29.13
CA LEU A 581 9.90 -4.99 -29.35
C LEU A 581 10.50 -3.77 -28.62
N CYS A 582 9.79 -2.64 -28.59
CA CYS A 582 10.18 -1.47 -27.81
C CYS A 582 10.15 -1.74 -26.30
N LEU A 583 9.12 -2.44 -25.80
CA LEU A 583 9.02 -2.85 -24.40
C LEU A 583 10.15 -3.79 -23.99
N ILE A 584 10.53 -4.75 -24.84
CA ILE A 584 11.70 -5.63 -24.64
C ILE A 584 12.96 -4.78 -24.47
N LYS A 585 13.25 -3.89 -25.44
CA LYS A 585 14.44 -3.03 -25.42
C LYS A 585 14.47 -2.09 -24.23
N GLY A 586 13.32 -1.50 -23.88
CA GLY A 586 13.18 -0.57 -22.76
C GLY A 586 13.39 -1.28 -21.41
N THR A 587 12.70 -2.40 -21.20
CA THR A 587 12.76 -3.17 -19.95
C THR A 587 14.18 -3.68 -19.68
N SER A 588 14.92 -4.11 -20.71
CA SER A 588 16.32 -4.57 -20.55
C SER A 588 17.31 -3.48 -20.17
N ARG A 589 16.93 -2.19 -20.25
CA ARG A 589 17.77 -1.04 -19.95
C ARG A 589 17.23 -0.19 -18.80
N LEU A 590 16.15 -0.65 -18.15
CA LEU A 590 15.50 0.09 -17.08
C LEU A 590 16.45 0.17 -15.87
N PRO A 591 16.66 1.36 -15.27
CA PRO A 591 17.45 1.46 -14.06
C PRO A 591 16.75 0.77 -12.89
N SER A 592 17.51 0.36 -11.88
CA SER A 592 17.00 -0.24 -10.65
C SER A 592 17.49 0.53 -9.44
N ASP A 593 16.56 0.97 -8.60
CA ASP A 593 16.88 1.67 -7.35
C ASP A 593 17.08 0.70 -6.17
N LEU A 594 16.94 -0.61 -6.39
CA LEU A 594 17.34 -1.64 -5.41
C LEU A 594 18.85 -1.84 -5.35
N HIS A 595 19.56 -1.49 -6.42
CA HIS A 595 21.01 -1.65 -6.54
C HIS A 595 21.65 -0.32 -6.87
N ILE A 596 21.54 0.63 -5.94
CA ILE A 596 22.19 1.93 -6.08
C ILE A 596 23.71 1.73 -6.14
N SER A 597 24.32 2.32 -7.16
CA SER A 597 25.76 2.42 -7.33
C SER A 597 26.17 3.88 -7.46
N PRO A 598 27.45 4.22 -7.24
CA PRO A 598 27.95 5.57 -7.50
C PRO A 598 27.63 6.07 -8.92
N ALA A 599 27.65 5.18 -9.91
CA ALA A 599 27.34 5.50 -11.31
C ALA A 599 25.86 5.87 -11.54
N THR A 600 24.94 5.35 -10.73
CA THR A 600 23.50 5.62 -10.86
C THR A 600 23.04 6.80 -10.01
N LEU A 601 23.91 7.35 -9.16
CA LEU A 601 23.56 8.39 -8.18
C LEU A 601 23.04 9.67 -8.84
N ILE A 602 23.65 10.11 -9.94
CA ILE A 602 23.25 11.31 -10.68
C ILE A 602 21.83 11.15 -11.26
N ASP A 603 21.55 10.00 -11.89
CA ASP A 603 20.23 9.70 -12.42
C ASP A 603 19.19 9.52 -11.31
N THR A 604 19.57 8.85 -10.22
CA THR A 604 18.73 8.66 -9.03
C THR A 604 18.29 9.99 -8.42
N ALA A 605 19.24 10.91 -8.19
CA ALA A 605 18.95 12.24 -7.64
C ALA A 605 18.00 13.04 -8.56
N ARG A 606 18.22 12.96 -9.88
CA ARG A 606 17.38 13.59 -10.89
C ARG A 606 15.95 13.04 -10.87
N ARG A 607 15.78 11.71 -10.87
CA ARG A 607 14.45 11.06 -10.83
C ARG A 607 13.73 11.29 -9.50
N HIS A 608 14.44 11.23 -8.37
CA HIS A 608 13.90 11.60 -7.07
C HIS A 608 13.41 13.06 -7.06
N GLY A 609 14.24 13.99 -7.55
CA GLY A 609 13.88 15.40 -7.65
C GLY A 609 12.61 15.66 -8.47
N ALA A 610 12.46 14.94 -9.58
CA ALA A 610 11.30 15.00 -10.47
C ALA A 610 10.05 14.36 -9.84
N THR A 611 10.18 13.17 -9.21
CA THR A 611 9.05 12.48 -8.59
C THR A 611 8.46 13.27 -7.43
N TYR A 612 9.30 13.89 -6.61
CA TYR A 612 8.85 14.66 -5.44
C TYR A 612 8.83 16.16 -5.68
N GLY A 613 8.47 16.61 -6.89
CA GLY A 613 8.54 18.01 -7.36
C GLY A 613 8.30 19.05 -6.27
N THR A 614 7.16 18.98 -5.59
CA THR A 614 6.84 19.76 -4.38
C THR A 614 7.02 18.90 -3.12
N PRO A 615 7.96 19.23 -2.23
CA PRO A 615 8.11 18.51 -0.96
C PRO A 615 6.93 18.80 -0.03
N VAL A 616 6.10 17.79 0.23
CA VAL A 616 5.06 17.86 1.28
C VAL A 616 5.70 17.78 2.67
N PHE A 617 6.72 16.92 2.81
CA PHE A 617 7.38 16.63 4.07
C PHE A 617 8.77 17.25 4.11
N GLN A 618 9.19 17.71 5.29
CA GLN A 618 10.54 18.25 5.51
C GLN A 618 11.62 17.23 5.13
N ASN A 619 11.40 15.96 5.44
CA ASN A 619 12.33 14.88 5.10
C ASN A 619 12.55 14.74 3.58
N THR A 620 11.51 14.95 2.78
CA THR A 620 11.63 14.92 1.31
C THR A 620 12.49 16.08 0.80
N LYS A 621 12.36 17.27 1.40
CA LYS A 621 13.20 18.43 1.08
C LYS A 621 14.66 18.20 1.47
N ASP A 622 14.90 17.67 2.67
CA ASP A 622 16.23 17.30 3.14
C ASP A 622 16.88 16.26 2.22
N ALA A 623 16.12 15.21 1.86
CA ALA A 623 16.59 14.17 0.95
C ALA A 623 16.96 14.73 -0.43
N LYS A 624 16.18 15.66 -0.99
CA LYS A 624 16.54 16.34 -2.25
C LYS A 624 17.86 17.09 -2.14
N ALA A 625 18.08 17.83 -1.06
CA ALA A 625 19.31 18.59 -0.86
C ALA A 625 20.53 17.65 -0.78
N ILE A 626 20.42 16.58 0.01
CA ILE A 626 21.50 15.59 0.16
C ILE A 626 21.76 14.87 -1.16
N LEU A 627 20.72 14.40 -1.86
CA LEU A 627 20.89 13.72 -3.14
C LEU A 627 21.51 14.63 -4.20
N SER A 628 21.18 15.93 -4.20
CA SER A 628 21.82 16.91 -5.09
C SER A 628 23.30 17.07 -4.76
N GLU A 629 23.65 17.26 -3.48
CA GLU A 629 25.05 17.36 -3.02
C GLU A 629 25.86 16.12 -3.43
N MET A 630 25.29 14.94 -3.19
CA MET A 630 25.90 13.66 -3.53
C MET A 630 26.05 13.49 -5.05
N ALA A 631 25.06 13.91 -5.84
CA ALA A 631 25.14 13.89 -7.30
C ALA A 631 26.18 14.86 -7.86
N ASP A 632 26.30 16.07 -7.29
CA ASP A 632 27.31 17.05 -7.70
C ASP A 632 28.74 16.55 -7.41
N SER A 633 28.92 15.91 -6.25
CA SER A 633 30.17 15.22 -5.92
C SER A 633 30.46 14.10 -6.93
N ALA A 634 29.48 13.25 -7.23
CA ALA A 634 29.64 12.17 -8.20
C ALA A 634 30.02 12.70 -9.60
N ARG A 635 29.38 13.77 -10.10
CA ARG A 635 29.74 14.40 -11.38
C ARG A 635 31.19 14.83 -11.40
N LYS A 636 31.65 15.53 -10.36
CA LYS A 636 33.03 16.02 -10.26
C LYS A 636 34.09 14.91 -10.40
N TYR A 637 33.78 13.69 -9.95
CA TYR A 637 34.75 12.58 -9.92
C TYR A 637 34.54 11.53 -11.01
N LEU A 638 33.36 11.45 -11.63
CA LEU A 638 33.00 10.40 -12.59
C LEU A 638 32.81 10.92 -14.03
N GLU A 639 32.49 12.21 -14.20
CA GLU A 639 32.35 12.90 -15.49
C GLU A 639 33.49 13.90 -15.67
#